data_AF-A0A1A8SLM2-F1
#
_entry.id   AF-A0A1A8SLM2-F1
#
_cell.length_a   1.000
_cell.length_b   1.000
_cell.length_c   1.000
_cell.angle_alpha   90.00
_cell.angle_beta   90.00
_cell.angle_gamma   90.00
#
_symmetry.space_group_name_H-M   'P 1'
#
loop_
_entity.id
_entity.type
_entity.pdbx_description
1 polymer ?
#
loop_
_entity_poly.entity_id
_entity_poly.type
_entity_poly.pdbx_seq_one_letter_code
_entity_poly.pdbx_strand_id
1 'polypeptide(L)'
;MAAGGAGIGDTVEECRAEVERLSRELAEANREKVRAAECGLMVLEENQNLKQQYADLEAEQEALRQQLEQLQEAFSQAYSTQRKVAEDGETNEETLLQESAMKEAYYMGRLLELQSELKHSRVTTSNTQAHNEHLSTLLQELRESHQESDLQRSRMQAELKEYKFRESRLLQDYTELEEENISLQKLVSTLKQNQVEYEGLKHQIKVLEEEMELLNSQLQDVLRLKDMAEAQLEEALQTLKSEREQKKHLRRELVHHLSMCDVAYTGSAHLIFSSAPPSGSATPASLLSPNTDEPNRCNGHSPLGPGVETAAGLVSRTHRELGPEGGATADLFSEINTTEVQKLKQQLMTVECDNVALMTSLQESQTQLQHTQGALNEQHEKARRLSQKVTAFHHLYLRRNQEAQSSATSPTSETLMELDRAEEKDRVENEEDRSGVVSKSQVFSYQTPGLEILQCKYRVAVTEVVELKAELKALREKLAQCGEETVKEEPGEHTQLQKLERQVVSLEKVCKEEQEMISNLQLELEAAQSASSESRGALNAAQDELVTLSEELAQLYHHVCLCNNETPNRVMLDYYRQGRGLRGHSASLTAMLSDNSKVLLTPRLARRMASVTSASSSPGESRSSSESPSKEPLSKEVQKTEKEMNKEVLQVP
;
A
#
# COMPACT_ATOMS: atom_id res chain seq x y z
N MET A 1 30.52 107.24 190.85
CA MET A 1 30.60 108.70 191.07
C MET A 1 31.26 109.35 189.85
N ALA A 2 31.06 110.64 189.69
CA ALA A 2 31.03 111.47 188.47
C ALA A 2 32.34 111.71 187.66
N ALA A 3 32.12 112.39 186.51
CA ALA A 3 32.99 113.24 185.66
C ALA A 3 33.88 112.53 184.61
N GLY A 4 34.07 113.00 183.37
CA GLY A 4 33.70 114.21 182.61
C GLY A 4 34.17 114.02 181.15
N GLY A 5 33.64 114.80 180.18
CA GLY A 5 33.59 114.43 178.75
C GLY A 5 34.77 114.78 177.82
N ALA A 6 34.69 114.18 176.62
CA ALA A 6 35.24 114.52 175.28
C ALA A 6 34.97 113.25 174.40
N GLY A 7 34.67 113.22 173.09
CA GLY A 7 34.59 114.17 171.99
C GLY A 7 34.00 113.43 170.77
N ILE A 8 33.47 114.18 169.80
CA ILE A 8 32.62 113.76 168.66
C ILE A 8 33.50 113.28 167.48
N GLY A 9 34.22 112.15 167.62
CA GLY A 9 35.16 111.63 166.60
C GLY A 9 34.79 110.26 166.02
N ASP A 10 34.19 109.38 166.81
CA ASP A 10 34.12 107.94 166.48
C ASP A 10 33.01 107.57 165.46
N THR A 11 32.00 108.42 165.26
CA THR A 11 30.87 108.11 164.35
C THR A 11 31.17 108.37 162.87
N VAL A 12 32.15 109.23 162.56
CA VAL A 12 32.57 109.55 161.18
C VAL A 12 33.51 108.48 160.64
N GLU A 13 34.33 107.87 161.51
CA GLU A 13 35.23 106.78 161.15
C GLU A 13 34.47 105.47 160.86
N GLU A 14 33.41 105.15 161.62
CA GLU A 14 32.53 104.02 161.33
C GLU A 14 31.81 104.15 159.97
N CYS A 15 31.27 105.33 159.64
CA CYS A 15 30.68 105.56 158.32
C CYS A 15 31.71 105.45 157.18
N ARG A 16 32.96 105.89 157.40
CA ARG A 16 34.03 105.79 156.39
C ARG A 16 34.46 104.34 156.16
N ALA A 17 34.66 103.57 157.24
CA ALA A 17 35.01 102.15 157.16
C ALA A 17 33.91 101.33 156.46
N GLU A 18 32.64 101.68 156.70
CA GLU A 18 31.51 101.03 156.05
C GLU A 18 31.39 101.39 154.56
N VAL A 19 31.68 102.64 154.18
CA VAL A 19 31.79 103.03 152.76
C VAL A 19 32.93 102.29 152.07
N GLU A 20 34.08 102.09 152.73
CA GLU A 20 35.19 101.30 152.19
C GLU A 20 34.86 99.80 152.09
N ARG A 21 34.09 99.25 153.04
CA ARG A 21 33.58 97.86 152.98
C ARG A 21 32.63 97.69 151.80
N LEU A 22 31.62 98.55 151.69
CA LEU A 22 30.66 98.56 150.58
C LEU A 22 31.36 98.81 149.24
N SER A 23 32.42 99.61 149.20
CA SER A 23 33.22 99.83 147.98
C SER A 23 34.01 98.59 147.57
N ARG A 24 34.56 97.84 148.54
CA ARG A 24 35.24 96.55 148.29
C ARG A 24 34.26 95.48 147.83
N GLU A 25 33.12 95.35 148.50
CA GLU A 25 32.06 94.41 148.09
C GLU A 25 31.47 94.77 146.73
N LEU A 26 31.30 96.06 146.42
CA LEU A 26 30.91 96.52 145.09
C LEU A 26 31.99 96.19 144.04
N ALA A 27 33.28 96.30 144.38
CA ALA A 27 34.38 95.95 143.49
C ALA A 27 34.49 94.43 143.27
N GLU A 28 34.25 93.63 144.30
CA GLU A 28 34.18 92.16 144.22
C GLU A 28 32.98 91.72 143.40
N ALA A 29 31.79 92.27 143.66
CA ALA A 29 30.59 92.05 142.87
C ALA A 29 30.78 92.49 141.40
N ASN A 30 31.50 93.59 141.14
CA ASN A 30 31.86 93.99 139.79
C ASN A 30 32.84 93.02 139.13
N ARG A 31 33.85 92.51 139.84
CA ARG A 31 34.76 91.47 139.30
C ARG A 31 34.03 90.17 139.04
N GLU A 32 33.08 89.77 139.89
CA GLU A 32 32.25 88.59 139.67
C GLU A 32 31.28 88.77 138.50
N LYS A 33 30.69 89.97 138.37
CA LYS A 33 29.89 90.34 137.21
C LYS A 33 30.70 90.30 135.92
N VAL A 34 31.93 90.81 135.93
CA VAL A 34 32.85 90.76 134.77
C VAL A 34 33.22 89.31 134.46
N ARG A 35 33.64 88.52 135.45
CA ARG A 35 33.94 87.08 135.28
C ARG A 35 32.73 86.30 134.75
N ALA A 36 31.52 86.58 135.25
CA ALA A 36 30.31 85.95 134.76
C ALA A 36 29.97 86.36 133.32
N ALA A 37 30.24 87.62 132.94
CA ALA A 37 30.07 88.09 131.57
C ALA A 37 31.10 87.48 130.61
N GLU A 38 32.35 87.32 131.05
CA GLU A 38 33.41 86.64 130.29
C GLU A 38 33.10 85.16 130.10
N CYS A 39 32.69 84.46 131.16
CA CYS A 39 32.20 83.07 131.07
C CYS A 39 30.94 82.99 130.19
N GLY A 40 30.03 83.95 130.30
CA GLY A 40 28.83 84.03 129.47
C GLY A 40 29.15 84.24 127.99
N LEU A 41 30.12 85.09 127.67
CA LEU A 41 30.59 85.33 126.30
C LEU A 41 31.26 84.07 125.73
N MET A 42 32.14 83.43 126.48
CA MET A 42 32.78 82.17 126.07
C MET A 42 31.75 81.08 125.76
N VAL A 43 30.72 80.94 126.61
CA VAL A 43 29.61 80.01 126.36
C VAL A 43 28.80 80.39 125.12
N LEU A 44 28.59 81.69 124.86
CA LEU A 44 27.91 82.15 123.64
C LEU A 44 28.74 81.89 122.39
N GLU A 45 30.06 82.09 122.43
CA GLU A 45 30.99 81.79 121.34
C GLU A 45 31.07 80.28 121.07
N GLU A 46 31.17 79.45 122.12
CA GLU A 46 31.08 78.00 121.98
C GLU A 46 29.71 77.55 121.44
N ASN A 47 28.62 78.16 121.90
CA ASN A 47 27.28 77.88 121.37
C ASN A 47 27.14 78.29 119.90
N GLN A 48 27.76 79.41 119.50
CA GLN A 48 27.79 79.86 118.11
C GLN A 48 28.65 78.93 117.24
N ASN A 49 29.83 78.52 117.73
CA ASN A 49 30.70 77.56 117.06
C ASN A 49 30.01 76.19 116.89
N LEU A 50 29.34 75.69 117.93
CA LEU A 50 28.56 74.46 117.85
C LEU A 50 27.41 74.60 116.84
N LYS A 51 26.66 75.71 116.85
CA LYS A 51 25.61 75.97 115.87
C LYS A 51 26.14 75.98 114.44
N GLN A 52 27.32 76.58 114.21
CA GLN A 52 27.95 76.57 112.91
C GLN A 52 28.33 75.14 112.49
N GLN A 53 28.96 74.37 113.38
CA GLN A 53 29.30 72.97 113.13
C GLN A 53 28.05 72.12 112.85
N TYR A 54 26.95 72.34 113.57
CA TYR A 54 25.68 71.67 113.29
C TYR A 54 25.13 72.04 111.92
N ALA A 55 25.14 73.33 111.56
CA ALA A 55 24.68 73.78 110.25
C ALA A 55 25.55 73.23 109.10
N ASP A 56 26.88 73.18 109.29
CA ASP A 56 27.81 72.60 108.32
C ASP A 56 27.57 71.08 108.18
N LEU A 57 27.39 70.36 109.29
CA LEU A 57 27.05 68.93 109.29
C LEU A 57 25.68 68.65 108.67
N GLU A 58 24.68 69.50 108.89
CA GLU A 58 23.36 69.41 108.25
C GLU A 58 23.49 69.62 106.73
N ALA A 59 24.26 70.62 106.28
CA ALA A 59 24.53 70.85 104.87
C ALA A 59 25.28 69.69 104.21
N GLU A 60 26.28 69.10 104.89
CA GLU A 60 26.96 67.88 104.44
C GLU A 60 26.00 66.68 104.38
N GLN A 61 25.10 66.54 105.36
CA GLN A 61 24.10 65.47 105.37
C GLN A 61 23.10 65.64 104.21
N GLU A 62 22.64 66.85 103.93
CA GLU A 62 21.77 67.17 102.80
C GLU A 62 22.48 66.93 101.46
N ALA A 63 23.75 67.34 101.33
CA ALA A 63 24.55 67.10 100.14
C ALA A 63 24.77 65.59 99.87
N LEU A 64 25.06 64.81 100.92
CA LEU A 64 25.19 63.35 100.81
C LEU A 64 23.85 62.69 100.45
N ARG A 65 22.72 63.17 100.98
CA ARG A 65 21.38 62.69 100.58
C ARG A 65 21.13 62.93 99.10
N GLN A 66 21.40 64.13 98.60
CA GLN A 66 21.23 64.46 97.18
C GLN A 66 22.15 63.62 96.28
N GLN A 67 23.40 63.39 96.67
CA GLN A 67 24.31 62.51 95.93
C GLN A 67 23.81 61.06 95.91
N LEU A 68 23.24 60.58 97.01
CA LEU A 68 22.66 59.23 97.08
C LEU A 68 21.43 59.11 96.18
N GLU A 69 20.54 60.12 96.18
CA GLU A 69 19.38 60.17 95.28
C GLU A 69 19.82 60.19 93.81
N GLN A 70 20.79 61.04 93.44
CA GLN A 70 21.35 61.09 92.09
C GLN A 70 21.97 59.75 91.67
N LEU A 71 22.70 59.09 92.57
CA LEU A 71 23.30 57.79 92.30
C LEU A 71 22.23 56.70 92.14
N GLN A 72 21.16 56.75 92.96
CA GLN A 72 20.05 55.82 92.87
C GLN A 72 19.25 55.99 91.57
N GLU A 73 19.03 57.23 91.13
CA GLU A 73 18.43 57.53 89.83
C GLU A 73 19.30 57.06 88.68
N ALA A 74 20.60 57.37 88.70
CA ALA A 74 21.54 56.93 87.67
C ALA A 74 21.63 55.40 87.60
N PHE A 75 21.62 54.72 88.74
CA PHE A 75 21.60 53.25 88.80
C PHE A 75 20.28 52.69 88.23
N SER A 76 19.14 53.28 88.59
CA SER A 76 17.83 52.86 88.08
C SER A 76 17.74 53.05 86.56
N GLN A 77 18.25 54.16 86.05
CA GLN A 77 18.34 54.45 84.61
C GLN A 77 19.28 53.45 83.90
N ALA A 78 20.49 53.22 84.42
CA ALA A 78 21.44 52.25 83.88
C ALA A 78 20.85 50.83 83.86
N TYR A 79 20.16 50.43 84.93
CA TYR A 79 19.50 49.13 85.00
C TYR A 79 18.36 49.01 83.97
N SER A 80 17.52 50.05 83.85
CA SER A 80 16.42 50.05 82.88
C SER A 80 16.91 50.04 81.43
N THR A 81 18.00 50.74 81.13
CA THR A 81 18.59 50.78 79.78
C THR A 81 19.25 49.45 79.44
N GLN A 82 20.02 48.85 80.37
CA GLN A 82 20.58 47.52 80.19
C GLN A 82 19.49 46.47 79.93
N ARG A 83 18.39 46.52 80.70
CA ARG A 83 17.25 45.63 80.50
C ARG A 83 16.63 45.78 79.12
N LYS A 84 16.37 47.02 78.68
CA LYS A 84 15.83 47.29 77.33
C LYS A 84 16.78 46.81 76.23
N VAL A 85 18.08 47.06 76.36
CA VAL A 85 19.08 46.60 75.38
C VAL A 85 19.13 45.07 75.32
N ALA A 86 18.96 44.38 76.45
CA ALA A 86 18.89 42.92 76.48
C ALA A 86 17.59 42.40 75.81
N GLU A 87 16.44 43.01 76.11
CA GLU A 87 15.15 42.70 75.48
C GLU A 87 15.19 42.98 73.95
N ASP A 88 15.76 44.11 73.53
CA ASP A 88 15.98 44.45 72.12
C ASP A 88 16.95 43.47 71.44
N GLY A 89 17.96 42.99 72.17
CA GLY A 89 18.89 41.97 71.71
C GLY A 89 18.22 40.62 71.48
N GLU A 90 17.40 40.16 72.44
CA GLU A 90 16.64 38.91 72.36
C GLU A 90 15.61 38.96 71.22
N THR A 91 14.83 40.04 71.11
CA THR A 91 13.86 40.20 70.01
C THR A 91 14.53 40.27 68.64
N ASN A 92 15.69 40.93 68.53
CA ASN A 92 16.46 40.93 67.28
C ASN A 92 17.02 39.53 66.95
N GLU A 93 17.49 38.77 67.93
CA GLU A 93 17.92 37.38 67.70
C GLU A 93 16.75 36.49 67.28
N GLU A 94 15.59 36.60 67.92
CA GLU A 94 14.38 35.85 67.58
C GLU A 94 13.91 36.16 66.14
N THR A 95 13.91 37.44 65.74
CA THR A 95 13.53 37.82 64.37
C THR A 95 14.50 37.28 63.33
N LEU A 96 15.81 37.34 63.59
CA LEU A 96 16.82 36.75 62.70
C LEU A 96 16.67 35.23 62.58
N LEU A 97 16.38 34.53 63.68
CA LEU A 97 16.12 33.09 63.67
C LEU A 97 14.85 32.75 62.89
N GLN A 98 13.77 33.51 63.06
CA GLN A 98 12.53 33.34 62.29
C GLN A 98 12.77 33.58 60.80
N GLU A 99 13.50 34.64 60.43
CA GLU A 99 13.87 34.88 59.03
C GLU A 99 14.69 33.74 58.45
N SER A 100 15.65 33.20 59.21
CA SER A 100 16.46 32.06 58.79
C SER A 100 15.59 30.82 58.55
N ALA A 101 14.71 30.49 59.50
CA ALA A 101 13.79 29.37 59.37
C ALA A 101 12.82 29.54 58.19
N MET A 102 12.32 30.76 57.96
CA MET A 102 11.45 31.05 56.81
C MET A 102 12.20 30.92 55.48
N LYS A 103 13.44 31.40 55.39
CA LYS A 103 14.28 31.25 54.19
C LYS A 103 14.60 29.78 53.93
N GLU A 104 14.96 29.02 54.96
CA GLU A 104 15.18 27.58 54.85
C GLU A 104 13.93 26.84 54.37
N ALA A 105 12.76 27.12 54.96
CA ALA A 105 11.49 26.53 54.54
C ALA A 105 11.16 26.87 53.07
N TYR A 106 11.39 28.11 52.66
CA TYR A 106 11.19 28.55 51.27
C TYR A 106 12.10 27.80 50.31
N TYR A 107 13.41 27.76 50.57
CA TYR A 107 14.35 27.08 49.67
C TYR A 107 14.15 25.57 49.67
N MET A 108 13.77 24.97 50.81
CA MET A 108 13.40 23.56 50.89
C MET A 108 12.16 23.25 50.04
N GLY A 109 11.11 24.06 50.17
CA GLY A 109 9.90 23.94 49.34
C GLY A 109 10.23 24.08 47.85
N ARG A 110 11.00 25.10 47.48
CA ARG A 110 11.41 25.33 46.10
C ARG A 110 12.25 24.19 45.53
N LEU A 111 13.13 23.58 46.34
CA LEU A 111 13.94 22.44 45.94
C LEU A 111 13.07 21.21 45.67
N LEU A 112 12.06 20.95 46.51
CA LEU A 112 11.12 19.85 46.32
C LEU A 112 10.25 20.06 45.07
N GLU A 113 9.76 21.28 44.83
CA GLU A 113 9.05 21.63 43.60
C GLU A 113 9.90 21.33 42.36
N LEU A 114 11.11 21.88 42.28
CA LEU A 114 12.03 21.65 41.17
C LEU A 114 12.37 20.18 40.98
N GLN A 115 12.52 19.42 42.07
CA GLN A 115 12.76 17.98 42.00
C GLN A 115 11.55 17.23 41.43
N SER A 116 10.33 17.65 41.78
CA SER A 116 9.09 17.06 41.26
C SER A 116 8.88 17.41 39.79
N GLU A 117 9.13 18.66 39.38
CA GLU A 117 9.08 19.14 38.00
C GLU A 117 10.08 18.37 37.13
N LEU A 118 11.31 18.17 37.61
CA LEU A 118 12.34 17.41 36.91
C LEU A 118 11.95 15.93 36.75
N LYS A 119 11.35 15.30 37.78
CA LYS A 119 10.83 13.94 37.67
C LYS A 119 9.69 13.87 36.66
N HIS A 120 8.76 14.82 36.70
CA HIS A 120 7.64 14.89 35.78
C HIS A 120 8.12 15.07 34.32
N SER A 121 9.05 16.00 34.08
CA SER A 121 9.68 16.21 32.76
C SER A 121 10.42 14.97 32.25
N ARG A 122 11.09 14.21 33.13
CA ARG A 122 11.71 12.93 32.74
C ARG A 122 10.70 11.87 32.31
N VAL A 123 9.57 11.78 33.00
CA VAL A 123 8.51 10.83 32.62
C VAL A 123 7.86 11.24 31.30
N THR A 124 7.56 12.52 31.10
CA THR A 124 6.96 13.00 29.84
C THR A 124 7.92 12.82 28.65
N THR A 125 9.22 13.07 28.83
CA THR A 125 10.24 12.81 27.80
C THR A 125 10.36 11.31 27.48
N SER A 126 10.34 10.43 28.49
CA SER A 126 10.31 8.98 28.26
C SER A 126 9.05 8.51 27.53
N ASN A 127 7.87 9.04 27.89
CA ASN A 127 6.61 8.68 27.24
C ASN A 127 6.59 9.15 25.78
N THR A 128 7.00 10.40 25.52
CA THR A 128 7.09 10.93 24.16
C THR A 128 8.13 10.18 23.32
N GLN A 129 9.24 9.74 23.92
CA GLN A 129 10.19 8.84 23.25
C GLN A 129 9.53 7.51 22.86
N ALA A 130 8.81 6.84 23.77
CA ALA A 130 8.12 5.59 23.47
C ALA A 130 7.06 5.76 22.36
N HIS A 131 6.32 6.88 22.36
CA HIS A 131 5.38 7.21 21.29
C HIS A 131 6.09 7.43 19.94
N ASN A 132 7.24 8.10 19.92
CA ASN A 132 8.03 8.28 18.70
C ASN A 132 8.57 6.96 18.16
N GLU A 133 9.02 6.05 19.04
CA GLU A 133 9.45 4.70 18.65
C GLU A 133 8.28 3.91 18.06
N HIS A 134 7.11 3.97 18.68
CA HIS A 134 5.90 3.31 18.17
C HIS A 134 5.41 3.90 16.82
N LEU A 135 5.42 5.23 16.67
CA LEU A 135 5.12 5.86 15.39
C LEU A 135 6.14 5.48 14.32
N SER A 136 7.41 5.35 14.68
CA SER A 136 8.47 4.90 13.77
C SER A 136 8.25 3.47 13.29
N THR A 137 7.80 2.56 14.17
CA THR A 137 7.46 1.18 13.77
C THR A 137 6.24 1.16 12.84
N LEU A 138 5.18 1.91 13.16
CA LEU A 138 3.98 2.00 12.31
C LEU A 138 4.31 2.58 10.92
N LEU A 139 5.17 3.60 10.86
CA LEU A 139 5.63 4.15 9.58
C LEU A 139 6.44 3.14 8.78
N GLN A 140 7.21 2.28 9.43
CA GLN A 140 7.98 1.22 8.76
C GLN A 140 7.03 0.13 8.22
N GLU A 141 6.08 -0.32 9.02
CA GLU A 141 5.05 -1.29 8.60
C GLU A 141 4.22 -0.77 7.42
N LEU A 142 3.82 0.51 7.47
CA LEU A 142 3.08 1.14 6.37
C LEU A 142 3.92 1.22 5.09
N ARG A 143 5.23 1.52 5.20
CA ARG A 143 6.14 1.50 4.06
C ARG A 143 6.30 0.11 3.45
N GLU A 144 6.42 -0.92 4.28
CA GLU A 144 6.52 -2.31 3.84
C GLU A 144 5.23 -2.75 3.13
N SER A 145 4.06 -2.48 3.73
CA SER A 145 2.76 -2.75 3.11
C SER A 145 2.57 -2.02 1.77
N HIS A 146 3.03 -0.77 1.68
CA HIS A 146 3.02 -0.02 0.42
C HIS A 146 3.92 -0.66 -0.63
N GLN A 147 5.15 -1.06 -0.26
CA GLN A 147 6.07 -1.76 -1.16
C GLN A 147 5.49 -3.09 -1.66
N GLU A 148 4.86 -3.87 -0.79
CA GLU A 148 4.18 -5.12 -1.15
C GLU A 148 3.04 -4.87 -2.15
N SER A 149 2.22 -3.85 -1.89
CA SER A 149 1.12 -3.43 -2.76
C SER A 149 1.64 -2.97 -4.14
N ASP A 150 2.76 -2.24 -4.17
CA ASP A 150 3.40 -1.82 -5.42
C ASP A 150 3.96 -3.00 -6.23
N LEU A 151 4.54 -3.99 -5.55
CA LEU A 151 5.01 -5.22 -6.18
C LEU A 151 3.84 -6.01 -6.76
N GLN A 152 2.74 -6.14 -6.03
CA GLN A 152 1.52 -6.79 -6.54
C GLN A 152 0.96 -6.05 -7.75
N ARG A 153 0.86 -4.71 -7.69
CA ARG A 153 0.41 -3.90 -8.84
C ARG A 153 1.30 -4.11 -10.06
N SER A 154 2.61 -4.17 -9.87
CA SER A 154 3.58 -4.40 -10.95
C SER A 154 3.44 -5.80 -11.57
N ARG A 155 3.20 -6.84 -10.74
CA ARG A 155 2.91 -8.21 -11.22
C ARG A 155 1.63 -8.27 -12.04
N MET A 156 0.53 -7.71 -11.52
CA MET A 156 -0.74 -7.66 -12.26
C MET A 156 -0.60 -6.89 -13.59
N GLN A 157 0.18 -5.81 -13.62
CA GLN A 157 0.47 -5.10 -14.87
C GLN A 157 1.28 -5.94 -15.86
N ALA A 158 2.20 -6.77 -15.40
CA ALA A 158 2.97 -7.68 -16.26
C ALA A 158 2.06 -8.78 -16.83
N GLU A 159 1.22 -9.40 -16.00
CA GLU A 159 0.23 -10.40 -16.42
C GLU A 159 -0.74 -9.82 -17.45
N LEU A 160 -1.27 -8.60 -17.22
CA LEU A 160 -2.14 -7.92 -18.19
C LEU A 160 -1.43 -7.68 -19.54
N LYS A 161 -0.13 -7.37 -19.54
CA LYS A 161 0.63 -7.23 -20.79
C LYS A 161 0.80 -8.58 -21.50
N GLU A 162 1.05 -9.65 -20.76
CA GLU A 162 1.14 -11.01 -21.30
C GLU A 162 -0.19 -11.46 -21.91
N TYR A 163 -1.31 -11.23 -21.21
CA TYR A 163 -2.65 -11.54 -21.74
C TYR A 163 -2.94 -10.76 -23.02
N LYS A 164 -2.61 -9.47 -23.07
CA LYS A 164 -2.77 -8.66 -24.29
C LYS A 164 -1.93 -9.17 -25.45
N PHE A 165 -0.70 -9.61 -25.17
CA PHE A 165 0.16 -10.20 -26.19
C PHE A 165 -0.42 -11.53 -26.70
N ARG A 166 -0.87 -12.39 -25.80
CA ARG A 166 -1.51 -13.67 -26.13
C ARG A 166 -2.79 -13.48 -26.93
N GLU A 167 -3.65 -12.54 -26.53
CA GLU A 167 -4.87 -12.18 -27.24
C GLU A 167 -4.56 -11.68 -28.66
N SER A 168 -3.59 -10.79 -28.80
CA SER A 168 -3.17 -10.27 -30.12
C SER A 168 -2.68 -11.39 -31.04
N ARG A 169 -1.93 -12.36 -30.49
CA ARG A 169 -1.46 -13.53 -31.23
C ARG A 169 -2.61 -14.44 -31.65
N LEU A 170 -3.53 -14.74 -30.73
CA LEU A 170 -4.71 -15.56 -31.06
C LEU A 170 -5.57 -14.89 -32.12
N LEU A 171 -5.78 -13.58 -32.05
CA LEU A 171 -6.50 -12.82 -33.07
C LEU A 171 -5.81 -12.93 -34.44
N GLN A 172 -4.48 -12.87 -34.48
CA GLN A 172 -3.73 -13.10 -35.71
C GLN A 172 -3.99 -14.52 -36.25
N ASP A 173 -3.85 -15.55 -35.42
CA ASP A 173 -4.10 -16.94 -35.83
C ASP A 173 -5.55 -17.12 -36.35
N TYR A 174 -6.54 -16.46 -35.72
CA TYR A 174 -7.92 -16.45 -36.19
C TYR A 174 -8.05 -15.79 -37.57
N THR A 175 -7.41 -14.65 -37.80
CA THR A 175 -7.44 -13.99 -39.11
C THR A 175 -6.81 -14.85 -40.21
N GLU A 176 -5.69 -15.54 -39.91
CA GLU A 176 -5.05 -16.47 -40.85
C GLU A 176 -5.98 -17.64 -41.20
N LEU A 177 -6.66 -18.24 -40.20
CA LEU A 177 -7.64 -19.30 -40.42
C LEU A 177 -8.88 -18.82 -41.22
N GLU A 178 -9.34 -17.59 -40.99
CA GLU A 178 -10.43 -16.99 -41.77
C GLU A 178 -10.04 -16.81 -43.23
N GLU A 179 -8.81 -16.34 -43.50
CA GLU A 179 -8.26 -16.20 -44.85
C GLU A 179 -8.15 -17.56 -45.56
N GLU A 180 -7.64 -18.59 -44.87
CA GLU A 180 -7.59 -19.96 -45.39
C GLU A 180 -8.99 -20.49 -45.72
N ASN A 181 -9.98 -20.28 -44.84
CA ASN A 181 -11.35 -20.70 -45.07
C ASN A 181 -11.95 -20.02 -46.30
N ILE A 182 -11.77 -18.71 -46.45
CA ILE A 182 -12.20 -17.96 -47.64
C ILE A 182 -11.53 -18.51 -48.89
N SER A 183 -10.23 -18.84 -48.83
CA SER A 183 -9.50 -19.42 -49.96
C SER A 183 -10.06 -20.79 -50.38
N LEU A 184 -10.37 -21.66 -49.41
CA LEU A 184 -10.98 -22.96 -49.65
C LEU A 184 -12.39 -22.84 -50.22
N GLN A 185 -13.20 -21.91 -49.71
CA GLN A 185 -14.53 -21.63 -50.25
C GLN A 185 -14.47 -21.16 -51.72
N LYS A 186 -13.50 -20.31 -52.06
CA LYS A 186 -13.25 -19.89 -53.45
C LYS A 186 -12.83 -21.07 -54.33
N LEU A 187 -11.95 -21.94 -53.83
CA LEU A 187 -11.52 -23.14 -54.57
C LEU A 187 -12.70 -24.10 -54.81
N VAL A 188 -13.51 -24.37 -53.78
CA VAL A 188 -14.72 -25.20 -53.89
C VAL A 188 -15.72 -24.60 -54.89
N SER A 189 -15.92 -23.28 -54.87
CA SER A 189 -16.81 -22.60 -55.81
C SER A 189 -16.30 -22.73 -57.26
N THR A 190 -15.00 -22.57 -57.45
CA THR A 190 -14.34 -22.75 -58.76
C THR A 190 -14.46 -24.20 -59.25
N LEU A 191 -14.27 -25.19 -58.37
CA LEU A 191 -14.45 -26.60 -58.71
C LEU A 191 -15.90 -26.92 -59.09
N LYS A 192 -16.88 -26.37 -58.38
CA LYS A 192 -18.30 -26.52 -58.73
C LYS A 192 -18.61 -25.91 -60.10
N GLN A 193 -18.06 -24.73 -60.40
CA GLN A 193 -18.19 -24.10 -61.71
C GLN A 193 -17.59 -24.99 -62.82
N ASN A 194 -16.36 -25.46 -62.64
CA ASN A 194 -15.70 -26.37 -63.59
C ASN A 194 -16.46 -27.69 -63.76
N GLN A 195 -17.10 -28.20 -62.70
CA GLN A 195 -17.92 -29.42 -62.77
C GLN A 195 -19.16 -29.21 -63.66
N VAL A 196 -19.83 -28.06 -63.55
CA VAL A 196 -20.96 -27.71 -64.41
C VAL A 196 -20.52 -27.58 -65.87
N GLU A 197 -19.37 -26.93 -66.11
CA GLU A 197 -18.79 -26.81 -67.45
C GLU A 197 -18.43 -28.18 -68.06
N TYR A 198 -17.83 -29.06 -67.27
CA TYR A 198 -17.52 -30.43 -67.69
C TYR A 198 -18.77 -31.23 -68.07
N GLU A 199 -19.82 -31.19 -67.24
CA GLU A 199 -21.08 -31.84 -67.60
C GLU A 199 -21.69 -31.21 -68.85
N GLY A 200 -21.59 -29.88 -69.04
CA GLY A 200 -22.01 -29.21 -70.27
C GLY A 200 -21.30 -29.74 -71.52
N LEU A 201 -19.97 -29.82 -71.48
CA LEU A 201 -19.15 -30.37 -72.58
C LEU A 201 -19.45 -31.84 -72.83
N LYS A 202 -19.67 -32.63 -71.78
CA LYS A 202 -20.04 -34.04 -71.89
C LYS A 202 -21.40 -34.23 -72.59
N HIS A 203 -22.39 -33.38 -72.33
CA HIS A 203 -23.64 -33.39 -73.08
C HIS A 203 -23.42 -33.00 -74.54
N GLN A 204 -22.58 -31.99 -74.80
CA GLN A 204 -22.24 -31.59 -76.17
C GLN A 204 -21.55 -32.71 -76.95
N ILE A 205 -20.62 -33.44 -76.33
CA ILE A 205 -19.96 -34.61 -76.95
C ILE A 205 -21.00 -35.67 -77.32
N LYS A 206 -21.93 -36.01 -76.42
CA LYS A 206 -22.98 -37.00 -76.70
C LYS A 206 -23.87 -36.60 -77.88
N VAL A 207 -24.26 -35.33 -77.96
CA VAL A 207 -25.05 -34.83 -79.10
C VAL A 207 -24.28 -35.00 -80.40
N LEU A 208 -22.98 -34.67 -80.42
CA LEU A 208 -22.12 -34.87 -81.59
C LEU A 208 -21.94 -36.36 -81.94
N GLU A 209 -21.86 -37.24 -80.94
CA GLU A 209 -21.82 -38.70 -81.14
C GLU A 209 -23.11 -39.20 -81.79
N GLU A 210 -24.28 -38.77 -81.32
CA GLU A 210 -25.60 -39.11 -81.90
C GLU A 210 -25.73 -38.59 -83.34
N GLU A 211 -25.27 -37.36 -83.61
CA GLU A 211 -25.23 -36.80 -84.97
C GLU A 211 -24.31 -37.62 -85.89
N MET A 212 -23.15 -38.05 -85.38
CA MET A 212 -22.21 -38.92 -86.11
C MET A 212 -22.82 -40.30 -86.40
N GLU A 213 -23.51 -40.92 -85.44
CA GLU A 213 -24.20 -42.20 -85.62
C GLU A 213 -25.32 -42.12 -86.66
N LEU A 214 -26.12 -41.04 -86.62
CA LEU A 214 -27.15 -40.79 -87.62
C LEU A 214 -26.56 -40.65 -89.02
N LEU A 215 -25.49 -39.85 -89.16
CA LEU A 215 -24.79 -39.68 -90.44
C LEU A 215 -24.18 -41.00 -90.93
N ASN A 216 -23.65 -41.84 -90.04
CA ASN A 216 -23.11 -43.15 -90.37
C ASN A 216 -24.22 -44.12 -90.84
N SER A 217 -25.39 -44.10 -90.19
CA SER A 217 -26.56 -44.86 -90.63
C SER A 217 -27.02 -44.43 -92.03
N GLN A 218 -27.13 -43.12 -92.27
CA GLN A 218 -27.44 -42.56 -93.59
C GLN A 218 -26.41 -43.00 -94.65
N LEU A 219 -25.12 -42.98 -94.30
CA LEU A 219 -24.05 -43.46 -95.19
C LEU A 219 -24.21 -44.95 -95.51
N GLN A 220 -24.51 -45.79 -94.53
CA GLN A 220 -24.72 -47.23 -94.74
C GLN A 220 -25.93 -47.51 -95.65
N ASP A 221 -27.03 -46.76 -95.50
CA ASP A 221 -28.20 -46.92 -96.37
C ASP A 221 -27.89 -46.47 -97.81
N VAL A 222 -27.12 -45.39 -97.99
CA VAL A 222 -26.62 -44.99 -99.31
C VAL A 222 -25.71 -46.07 -99.92
N LEU A 223 -24.83 -46.68 -99.13
CA LEU A 223 -23.99 -47.80 -99.58
C LEU A 223 -24.83 -49.01 -99.98
N ARG A 224 -25.85 -49.39 -99.20
CA ARG A 224 -26.77 -50.48 -99.57
C ARG A 224 -27.52 -50.20 -100.87
N LEU A 225 -28.03 -48.98 -101.05
CA LEU A 225 -28.69 -48.57 -102.29
C LEU A 225 -27.72 -48.62 -103.48
N LYS A 226 -26.47 -48.23 -103.25
CA LYS A 226 -25.40 -48.35 -104.25
C LYS A 226 -25.14 -49.81 -104.62
N ASP A 227 -24.95 -50.69 -103.64
CA ASP A 227 -24.72 -52.13 -103.88
C ASP A 227 -25.89 -52.78 -104.64
N MET A 228 -27.13 -52.41 -104.30
CA MET A 228 -28.32 -52.85 -105.04
C MET A 228 -28.32 -52.35 -106.48
N ALA A 229 -27.96 -51.08 -106.71
CA ALA A 229 -27.87 -50.52 -108.06
C ALA A 229 -26.73 -51.16 -108.87
N GLU A 230 -25.59 -51.47 -108.24
CA GLU A 230 -24.49 -52.22 -108.84
C GLU A 230 -24.92 -53.65 -109.21
N ALA A 231 -25.60 -54.37 -108.31
CA ALA A 231 -26.13 -55.71 -108.59
C ALA A 231 -27.16 -55.70 -109.72
N GLN A 232 -28.10 -54.75 -109.72
CA GLN A 232 -29.07 -54.60 -110.82
C GLN A 232 -28.37 -54.31 -112.16
N LEU A 233 -27.31 -53.50 -112.14
CA LEU A 233 -26.49 -53.25 -113.33
C LEU A 233 -25.79 -54.54 -113.80
N GLU A 234 -25.22 -55.33 -112.89
CA GLU A 234 -24.59 -56.62 -113.21
C GLU A 234 -25.58 -57.63 -113.80
N GLU A 235 -26.78 -57.75 -113.23
CA GLU A 235 -27.85 -58.60 -113.75
C GLU A 235 -28.30 -58.15 -115.16
N ALA A 236 -28.46 -56.83 -115.38
CA ALA A 236 -28.76 -56.28 -116.70
C ALA A 236 -27.64 -56.56 -117.72
N LEU A 237 -26.38 -56.50 -117.29
CA LEU A 237 -25.24 -56.84 -118.14
C LEU A 237 -25.19 -58.35 -118.43
N GLN A 238 -25.55 -59.21 -117.48
CA GLN A 238 -25.56 -60.66 -117.66
C GLN A 238 -26.71 -61.13 -118.55
N THR A 239 -27.91 -60.55 -118.39
CA THR A 239 -29.05 -60.77 -119.31
C THR A 239 -28.72 -60.31 -120.72
N LEU A 240 -28.04 -59.15 -120.88
CA LEU A 240 -27.55 -58.71 -122.19
C LEU A 240 -26.53 -59.70 -122.79
N LYS A 241 -25.64 -60.27 -121.98
CA LYS A 241 -24.67 -61.29 -122.42
C LYS A 241 -25.39 -62.56 -122.88
N SER A 242 -26.35 -63.10 -122.11
CA SER A 242 -27.09 -64.30 -122.48
C SER A 242 -27.95 -64.09 -123.73
N GLU A 243 -28.64 -62.94 -123.86
CA GLU A 243 -29.36 -62.53 -125.07
C GLU A 243 -28.43 -62.47 -126.29
N ARG A 244 -27.21 -61.93 -126.13
CA ARG A 244 -26.19 -61.94 -127.19
C ARG A 244 -25.74 -63.35 -127.56
N GLU A 245 -25.59 -64.25 -126.58
CA GLU A 245 -25.24 -65.65 -126.80
C GLU A 245 -26.36 -66.42 -127.49
N GLN A 246 -27.61 -66.24 -127.07
CA GLN A 246 -28.81 -66.78 -127.74
C GLN A 246 -28.91 -66.26 -129.17
N LYS A 247 -28.77 -64.95 -129.41
CA LYS A 247 -28.73 -64.36 -130.75
C LYS A 247 -27.61 -64.93 -131.61
N LYS A 248 -26.43 -65.18 -131.03
CA LYS A 248 -25.32 -65.88 -131.73
C LYS A 248 -25.67 -67.34 -132.02
N HIS A 249 -26.35 -68.04 -131.13
CA HIS A 249 -26.80 -69.42 -131.32
C HIS A 249 -27.85 -69.51 -132.43
N LEU A 250 -28.91 -68.71 -132.38
CA LEU A 250 -29.92 -68.61 -133.44
C LEU A 250 -29.30 -68.24 -134.79
N ARG A 251 -28.31 -67.34 -134.81
CA ARG A 251 -27.53 -67.06 -136.03
C ARG A 251 -26.78 -68.28 -136.55
N ARG A 252 -26.19 -69.10 -135.67
CA ARG A 252 -25.54 -70.36 -136.06
C ARG A 252 -26.54 -71.38 -136.59
N GLU A 253 -27.71 -71.52 -135.96
CA GLU A 253 -28.79 -72.40 -136.45
C GLU A 253 -29.34 -71.93 -137.79
N LEU A 254 -29.55 -70.61 -137.98
CA LEU A 254 -29.94 -70.05 -139.27
C LEU A 254 -28.89 -70.36 -140.35
N VAL A 255 -27.61 -70.15 -140.07
CA VAL A 255 -26.51 -70.52 -140.98
C VAL A 255 -26.49 -72.03 -141.25
N HIS A 256 -26.77 -72.86 -140.25
CA HIS A 256 -26.86 -74.32 -140.41
C HIS A 256 -28.06 -74.75 -141.27
N HIS A 257 -29.23 -74.13 -141.09
CA HIS A 257 -30.40 -74.34 -141.95
C HIS A 257 -30.15 -73.84 -143.38
N LEU A 258 -29.48 -72.69 -143.57
CA LEU A 258 -28.99 -72.24 -144.88
C LEU A 258 -27.97 -73.22 -145.48
N SER A 259 -27.19 -73.91 -144.65
CA SER A 259 -26.25 -74.96 -145.09
C SER A 259 -26.94 -76.29 -145.40
N MET A 260 -28.15 -76.55 -144.88
CA MET A 260 -28.87 -77.82 -145.07
C MET A 260 -29.98 -77.75 -146.12
N CYS A 261 -30.52 -76.55 -146.37
CA CYS A 261 -31.29 -76.25 -147.56
C CYS A 261 -30.30 -75.82 -148.66
N ASP A 262 -29.91 -76.77 -149.51
CA ASP A 262 -29.04 -76.55 -150.68
C ASP A 262 -29.81 -75.74 -151.75
N VAL A 263 -30.14 -74.49 -151.41
CA VAL A 263 -30.81 -73.51 -152.27
C VAL A 263 -29.90 -72.30 -152.34
N ALA A 264 -29.19 -72.20 -153.47
CA ALA A 264 -28.54 -70.99 -153.89
C ALA A 264 -29.59 -69.89 -154.08
N TYR A 265 -29.78 -69.04 -153.07
CA TYR A 265 -30.52 -67.80 -153.22
C TYR A 265 -29.62 -66.59 -152.94
N THR A 266 -29.31 -65.93 -154.06
CA THR A 266 -28.68 -64.63 -154.20
C THR A 266 -29.47 -63.54 -153.47
N GLY A 267 -28.84 -62.79 -152.58
CA GLY A 267 -29.52 -61.73 -151.84
C GLY A 267 -28.57 -60.74 -151.18
N SER A 268 -28.11 -59.78 -151.97
CA SER A 268 -27.33 -58.60 -151.59
C SER A 268 -27.99 -57.78 -150.48
N ALA A 269 -27.21 -57.31 -149.49
CA ALA A 269 -27.37 -55.98 -148.87
C ALA A 269 -26.26 -55.69 -147.85
N HIS A 270 -25.26 -54.95 -148.32
CA HIS A 270 -24.40 -54.10 -147.50
C HIS A 270 -25.29 -53.10 -146.74
N LEU A 271 -25.21 -53.04 -145.40
CA LEU A 271 -25.78 -51.92 -144.64
C LEU A 271 -24.82 -51.47 -143.53
N ILE A 272 -24.07 -50.41 -143.86
CA ILE A 272 -23.46 -49.47 -142.92
C ILE A 272 -24.60 -48.73 -142.22
N PHE A 273 -24.60 -48.69 -140.89
CA PHE A 273 -25.33 -47.67 -140.12
C PHE A 273 -24.34 -46.90 -139.25
N SER A 274 -23.95 -45.74 -139.78
CA SER A 274 -23.44 -44.60 -139.03
C SER A 274 -24.59 -43.62 -138.85
N SER A 275 -24.45 -42.74 -137.84
CA SER A 275 -25.34 -41.62 -137.44
C SER A 275 -26.63 -42.02 -136.72
N ALA A 276 -27.20 -41.29 -135.76
CA ALA A 276 -26.83 -40.20 -134.84
C ALA A 276 -28.07 -40.04 -133.90
N PRO A 277 -28.11 -39.16 -132.89
CA PRO A 277 -29.11 -39.18 -131.82
C PRO A 277 -30.49 -38.65 -132.29
N PRO A 278 -31.53 -38.72 -131.44
CA PRO A 278 -32.15 -37.44 -131.10
C PRO A 278 -32.63 -37.32 -129.66
N SER A 279 -32.50 -36.09 -129.17
CA SER A 279 -33.33 -35.47 -128.16
C SER A 279 -34.82 -35.77 -128.36
N GLY A 280 -35.49 -36.11 -127.25
CA GLY A 280 -36.93 -36.04 -127.08
C GLY A 280 -37.22 -35.30 -125.78
N SER A 281 -37.15 -33.97 -125.88
CA SER A 281 -37.66 -33.03 -124.88
C SER A 281 -39.18 -33.15 -124.80
N ALA A 282 -39.70 -33.33 -123.59
CA ALA A 282 -41.05 -32.93 -123.19
C ALA A 282 -41.08 -32.72 -121.66
N THR A 283 -40.46 -31.64 -121.20
CA THR A 283 -40.98 -30.82 -120.09
C THR A 283 -42.02 -29.85 -120.69
N PRO A 284 -43.05 -29.37 -119.96
CA PRO A 284 -42.92 -28.55 -118.75
C PRO A 284 -43.96 -28.96 -117.68
N ALA A 285 -44.06 -28.42 -116.48
CA ALA A 285 -43.69 -27.16 -115.85
C ALA A 285 -43.66 -27.46 -114.33
N SER A 286 -43.18 -26.66 -113.38
CA SER A 286 -42.93 -25.24 -113.34
C SER A 286 -42.36 -24.93 -111.95
N LEU A 287 -41.42 -23.98 -111.89
CA LEU A 287 -41.23 -23.00 -110.80
C LEU A 287 -40.58 -23.52 -109.50
N LEU A 288 -39.48 -22.97 -108.96
CA LEU A 288 -38.73 -21.73 -109.24
C LEU A 288 -37.26 -21.92 -108.84
N SER A 289 -36.42 -21.12 -109.49
CA SER A 289 -34.96 -21.16 -109.55
C SER A 289 -34.27 -20.35 -108.42
N PRO A 290 -32.93 -20.47 -108.32
CA PRO A 290 -32.06 -19.96 -107.27
C PRO A 290 -31.53 -18.56 -107.57
N ASN A 291 -30.64 -18.03 -106.73
CA ASN A 291 -29.64 -17.05 -107.16
C ASN A 291 -28.32 -17.22 -106.40
N THR A 292 -27.24 -17.18 -107.17
CA THR A 292 -25.83 -17.01 -106.81
C THR A 292 -25.42 -15.54 -106.90
N ASP A 293 -24.33 -15.20 -106.20
CA ASP A 293 -23.22 -14.29 -106.57
C ASP A 293 -22.77 -13.38 -105.40
N GLU A 294 -21.58 -13.68 -104.85
CA GLU A 294 -20.34 -12.86 -104.69
C GLU A 294 -20.45 -11.30 -104.73
N PRO A 295 -19.42 -10.48 -104.40
CA PRO A 295 -18.27 -10.58 -103.48
C PRO A 295 -18.02 -9.25 -102.66
N ASN A 296 -16.91 -9.23 -101.90
CA ASN A 296 -15.99 -8.07 -101.73
C ASN A 296 -16.32 -6.90 -100.76
N ARG A 297 -15.42 -6.75 -99.78
CA ARG A 297 -14.77 -5.50 -99.26
C ARG A 297 -15.62 -4.37 -98.67
N CYS A 298 -15.34 -4.03 -97.41
CA CYS A 298 -14.34 -3.01 -97.00
C CYS A 298 -14.11 -3.15 -95.48
N ASN A 299 -12.87 -3.30 -95.00
CA ASN A 299 -11.91 -2.23 -94.63
C ASN A 299 -12.51 -1.23 -93.64
N GLY A 300 -11.90 -0.89 -92.50
CA GLY A 300 -10.59 -1.13 -91.87
C GLY A 300 -10.62 -0.31 -90.56
N HIS A 301 -9.61 -0.12 -89.72
CA HIS A 301 -8.18 -0.38 -89.63
C HIS A 301 -7.90 -0.33 -88.10
N SER A 302 -7.13 -1.24 -87.48
CA SER A 302 -5.70 -1.07 -87.11
C SER A 302 -5.27 0.38 -86.84
N PRO A 303 -4.43 0.69 -85.82
CA PRO A 303 -3.16 -0.02 -85.63
C PRO A 303 -2.59 -0.04 -84.19
N LEU A 304 -1.35 -0.54 -84.11
CA LEU A 304 -0.30 -0.18 -83.17
C LEU A 304 -0.17 -1.04 -81.90
N GLY A 305 0.87 -1.89 -81.92
CA GLY A 305 1.69 -2.15 -80.72
C GLY A 305 2.42 -0.87 -80.26
N PRO A 306 3.56 -0.93 -79.54
CA PRO A 306 4.49 -2.06 -79.44
C PRO A 306 5.11 -2.28 -78.04
N GLY A 307 5.92 -3.33 -77.96
CA GLY A 307 7.03 -3.43 -77.00
C GLY A 307 6.62 -3.93 -75.62
N VAL A 308 7.41 -4.73 -74.92
CA VAL A 308 8.87 -4.88 -74.89
C VAL A 308 9.13 -6.28 -74.29
N GLU A 309 9.72 -7.20 -75.07
CA GLU A 309 11.08 -7.74 -74.87
C GLU A 309 11.50 -8.03 -73.41
N THR A 310 11.76 -9.29 -73.06
CA THR A 310 12.97 -9.74 -72.33
C THR A 310 13.06 -11.27 -72.48
N ALA A 311 13.93 -11.80 -73.36
CA ALA A 311 15.32 -12.23 -73.11
C ALA A 311 15.40 -13.39 -72.09
N ALA A 312 15.74 -14.60 -72.53
CA ALA A 312 17.11 -15.13 -72.63
C ALA A 312 17.78 -15.32 -71.25
N GLY A 313 18.32 -16.52 -71.00
CA GLY A 313 19.26 -16.67 -69.89
C GLY A 313 19.37 -18.06 -69.30
N LEU A 314 19.88 -19.00 -70.08
CA LEU A 314 20.62 -20.13 -69.52
C LEU A 314 21.92 -19.57 -68.86
N VAL A 315 22.36 -20.24 -67.78
CA VAL A 315 23.71 -20.25 -67.16
C VAL A 315 23.96 -19.34 -65.93
N SER A 316 24.04 -19.98 -64.75
CA SER A 316 25.26 -20.16 -63.92
C SER A 316 24.92 -21.09 -62.73
N ARG A 317 25.47 -22.33 -62.63
CA ARG A 317 26.77 -22.71 -61.99
C ARG A 317 26.87 -22.15 -60.55
N THR A 318 27.02 -22.93 -59.46
CA THR A 318 28.06 -23.93 -59.17
C THR A 318 27.80 -24.78 -57.90
N HIS A 319 28.29 -26.03 -57.91
CA HIS A 319 28.93 -26.82 -56.82
C HIS A 319 28.14 -27.32 -55.58
N ARG A 320 27.93 -28.65 -55.51
CA ARG A 320 28.65 -29.60 -54.60
C ARG A 320 28.27 -31.04 -54.98
N GLU A 321 29.13 -31.79 -55.67
CA GLU A 321 29.88 -32.96 -55.13
C GLU A 321 29.04 -33.79 -54.15
N LEU A 322 28.65 -35.04 -54.45
CA LEU A 322 29.51 -36.24 -54.46
C LEU A 322 28.80 -37.40 -55.18
N GLY A 323 29.52 -38.19 -56.00
CA GLY A 323 29.16 -39.60 -56.28
C GLY A 323 29.68 -40.53 -55.15
N PRO A 324 29.58 -41.88 -55.23
CA PRO A 324 29.36 -42.71 -56.43
C PRO A 324 28.36 -43.90 -56.24
N GLU A 325 28.21 -44.69 -57.33
CA GLU A 325 27.60 -46.05 -57.39
C GLU A 325 26.08 -46.12 -57.27
N GLY A 326 25.33 -46.95 -57.99
CA GLY A 326 25.61 -48.02 -58.93
C GLY A 326 24.26 -48.51 -59.44
N GLY A 327 24.19 -48.94 -60.69
CA GLY A 327 22.92 -49.28 -61.35
C GLY A 327 22.19 -50.45 -60.68
N ALA A 328 20.91 -50.24 -60.40
CA ALA A 328 19.88 -51.26 -60.47
C ALA A 328 18.60 -50.54 -60.88
N THR A 329 17.93 -51.02 -61.91
CA THR A 329 16.58 -50.60 -62.30
C THR A 329 15.67 -50.68 -61.07
N ALA A 330 15.40 -49.53 -60.43
CA ALA A 330 14.51 -49.44 -59.29
C ALA A 330 13.08 -49.70 -59.80
N ASP A 331 12.58 -50.87 -59.46
CA ASP A 331 11.21 -51.28 -59.68
C ASP A 331 10.30 -50.30 -58.90
N LEU A 332 9.36 -49.65 -59.60
CA LEU A 332 8.48 -48.59 -59.09
C LEU A 332 7.72 -49.01 -57.81
N PHE A 333 7.54 -50.32 -57.63
CA PHE A 333 6.93 -50.92 -56.44
C PHE A 333 7.83 -50.88 -55.19
N SER A 334 9.14 -50.94 -55.36
CA SER A 334 10.12 -50.87 -54.26
C SER A 334 10.40 -49.44 -53.80
N GLU A 335 10.30 -48.45 -54.70
CA GLU A 335 10.48 -47.02 -54.39
C GLU A 335 9.25 -46.43 -53.68
N ILE A 336 8.04 -46.82 -54.09
CA ILE A 336 6.81 -46.50 -53.36
C ILE A 336 6.77 -47.17 -51.98
N ASN A 337 7.09 -48.46 -51.89
CA ASN A 337 7.07 -49.15 -50.59
C ASN A 337 8.17 -48.64 -49.65
N THR A 338 9.34 -48.23 -50.12
CA THR A 338 10.40 -47.69 -49.25
C THR A 338 10.11 -46.27 -48.78
N THR A 339 9.53 -45.41 -49.63
CA THR A 339 9.12 -44.05 -49.23
C THR A 339 7.91 -44.07 -48.29
N GLU A 340 6.95 -44.97 -48.49
CA GLU A 340 5.83 -45.18 -47.58
C GLU A 340 6.28 -45.77 -46.24
N VAL A 341 7.19 -46.76 -46.25
CA VAL A 341 7.78 -47.31 -45.01
C VAL A 341 8.63 -46.26 -44.27
N GLN A 342 9.35 -45.39 -44.97
CA GLN A 342 10.09 -44.29 -44.34
C GLN A 342 9.14 -43.25 -43.73
N LYS A 343 8.04 -42.91 -44.40
CA LYS A 343 7.01 -42.01 -43.88
C LYS A 343 6.32 -42.59 -42.65
N LEU A 344 5.98 -43.88 -42.66
CA LEU A 344 5.41 -44.59 -41.51
C LEU A 344 6.41 -44.68 -40.34
N LYS A 345 7.70 -44.88 -40.60
CA LYS A 345 8.75 -44.82 -39.56
C LYS A 345 8.85 -43.43 -38.94
N GLN A 346 8.77 -42.37 -39.75
CA GLN A 346 8.81 -41.01 -39.23
C GLN A 346 7.57 -40.67 -38.41
N GLN A 347 6.38 -41.11 -38.86
CA GLN A 347 5.15 -41.00 -38.09
C GLN A 347 5.21 -41.79 -36.78
N LEU A 348 5.77 -42.99 -36.79
CA LEU A 348 5.97 -43.80 -35.57
C LEU A 348 6.92 -43.09 -34.59
N MET A 349 8.04 -42.56 -35.08
CA MET A 349 8.97 -41.77 -34.25
C MET A 349 8.30 -40.53 -33.66
N THR A 350 7.47 -39.81 -34.44
CA THR A 350 6.70 -38.67 -33.92
C THR A 350 5.72 -39.10 -32.83
N VAL A 351 4.97 -40.18 -33.05
CA VAL A 351 4.04 -40.73 -32.05
C VAL A 351 4.77 -41.23 -30.80
N GLU A 352 5.97 -41.81 -30.94
CA GLU A 352 6.81 -42.20 -29.81
C GLU A 352 7.28 -40.99 -29.00
N CYS A 353 7.69 -39.90 -29.67
CA CYS A 353 8.03 -38.63 -29.01
C CYS A 353 6.81 -38.02 -28.30
N ASP A 354 5.64 -38.01 -28.94
CA ASP A 354 4.40 -37.49 -28.36
C ASP A 354 3.95 -38.35 -27.17
N ASN A 355 4.10 -39.67 -27.24
CA ASN A 355 3.81 -40.58 -26.14
C ASN A 355 4.71 -40.32 -24.93
N VAL A 356 6.03 -40.12 -25.16
CA VAL A 356 6.95 -39.73 -24.08
C VAL A 356 6.56 -38.37 -23.47
N ALA A 357 6.21 -37.38 -24.29
CA ALA A 357 5.77 -36.06 -23.82
C ALA A 357 4.45 -36.12 -23.02
N LEU A 358 3.51 -36.97 -23.45
CA LEU A 358 2.26 -37.22 -22.73
C LEU A 358 2.50 -37.97 -21.42
N MET A 359 3.40 -38.94 -21.40
CA MET A 359 3.78 -39.65 -20.17
C MET A 359 4.45 -38.71 -19.17
N THR A 360 5.32 -37.79 -19.61
CA THR A 360 5.90 -36.77 -18.71
C THR A 360 4.84 -35.80 -18.20
N SER A 361 3.92 -35.35 -19.05
CA SER A 361 2.82 -34.46 -18.64
C SER A 361 1.85 -35.15 -17.67
N LEU A 362 1.55 -36.43 -17.88
CA LEU A 362 0.75 -37.24 -16.96
C LEU A 362 1.44 -37.38 -15.60
N GLN A 363 2.74 -37.65 -15.59
CA GLN A 363 3.52 -37.76 -14.36
C GLN A 363 3.57 -36.41 -13.61
N GLU A 364 3.77 -35.30 -14.32
CA GLU A 364 3.71 -33.95 -13.74
C GLU A 364 2.33 -33.66 -13.14
N SER A 365 1.25 -33.94 -13.87
CA SER A 365 -0.13 -33.79 -13.38
C SER A 365 -0.38 -34.66 -12.14
N GLN A 366 0.12 -35.90 -12.12
CA GLN A 366 0.00 -36.80 -10.98
C GLN A 366 0.77 -36.29 -9.76
N THR A 367 1.97 -35.74 -9.93
CA THR A 367 2.72 -35.11 -8.83
C THR A 367 2.04 -33.84 -8.32
N GLN A 368 1.45 -33.05 -9.20
CA GLN A 368 0.69 -31.86 -8.84
C GLN A 368 -0.57 -32.22 -8.04
N LEU A 369 -1.27 -33.29 -8.44
CA LEU A 369 -2.41 -33.84 -7.70
C LEU A 369 -2.00 -34.32 -6.29
N GLN A 370 -0.88 -35.03 -6.16
CA GLN A 370 -0.37 -35.46 -4.86
C GLN A 370 -0.04 -34.27 -3.96
N HIS A 371 0.56 -33.22 -4.52
CA HIS A 371 0.86 -32.00 -3.77
C HIS A 371 -0.41 -31.26 -3.33
N THR A 372 -1.41 -31.11 -4.21
CA THR A 372 -2.69 -30.47 -3.85
C THR A 372 -3.48 -31.30 -2.84
N GLN A 373 -3.46 -32.63 -2.95
CA GLN A 373 -4.05 -33.52 -1.97
C GLN A 373 -3.35 -33.42 -0.60
N GLY A 374 -2.02 -33.31 -0.58
CA GLY A 374 -1.25 -33.04 0.64
C GLY A 374 -1.63 -31.71 1.29
N ALA A 375 -1.68 -30.64 0.51
CA ALA A 375 -2.10 -29.31 1.00
C ALA A 375 -3.55 -29.32 1.53
N LEU A 376 -4.47 -30.01 0.84
CA LEU A 376 -5.85 -30.16 1.27
C LEU A 376 -5.95 -30.93 2.60
N ASN A 377 -5.19 -32.00 2.76
CA ASN A 377 -5.11 -32.75 4.02
C ASN A 377 -4.58 -31.88 5.17
N GLU A 378 -3.56 -31.05 4.94
CA GLU A 378 -3.07 -30.09 5.93
C GLU A 378 -4.14 -29.06 6.33
N GLN A 379 -4.90 -28.55 5.37
CA GLN A 379 -6.01 -27.63 5.65
C GLN A 379 -7.12 -28.33 6.43
N HIS A 380 -7.47 -29.57 6.07
CA HIS A 380 -8.42 -30.38 6.84
C HIS A 380 -7.94 -30.63 8.28
N GLU A 381 -6.65 -30.90 8.50
CA GLU A 381 -6.11 -31.03 9.84
C GLU A 381 -6.17 -29.72 10.62
N LYS A 382 -5.84 -28.58 10.00
CA LYS A 382 -5.94 -27.25 10.62
C LYS A 382 -7.38 -26.94 11.00
N ALA A 383 -8.34 -27.21 10.11
CA ALA A 383 -9.77 -27.05 10.36
C ALA A 383 -10.24 -27.98 11.49
N ARG A 384 -9.80 -29.24 11.51
CA ARG A 384 -10.10 -30.19 12.60
C ARG A 384 -9.54 -29.71 13.94
N ARG A 385 -8.29 -29.20 13.98
CA ARG A 385 -7.68 -28.64 15.20
C ARG A 385 -8.44 -27.39 15.67
N LEU A 386 -8.87 -26.54 14.74
CA LEU A 386 -9.69 -25.37 15.07
C LEU A 386 -11.06 -25.77 15.62
N SER A 387 -11.74 -26.72 14.97
CA SER A 387 -13.00 -27.30 15.44
C SER A 387 -12.84 -27.85 16.86
N GLN A 388 -11.80 -28.64 17.13
CA GLN A 388 -11.50 -29.14 18.47
C GLN A 388 -11.28 -28.02 19.50
N LYS A 389 -10.58 -26.94 19.13
CA LYS A 389 -10.43 -25.76 20.00
C LYS A 389 -11.76 -25.08 20.27
N VAL A 390 -12.61 -24.90 19.25
CA VAL A 390 -13.94 -24.29 19.39
C VAL A 390 -14.82 -25.16 20.28
N THR A 391 -14.83 -26.47 20.11
CA THR A 391 -15.57 -27.40 20.98
C THR A 391 -15.05 -27.33 22.42
N ALA A 392 -13.74 -27.27 22.64
CA ALA A 392 -13.15 -27.09 23.96
C ALA A 392 -13.54 -25.73 24.59
N PHE A 393 -13.52 -24.65 23.82
CA PHE A 393 -14.00 -23.33 24.26
C PHE A 393 -15.49 -23.35 24.60
N HIS A 394 -16.30 -24.04 23.80
CA HIS A 394 -17.73 -24.20 24.06
C HIS A 394 -18.00 -24.97 25.36
N HIS A 395 -17.25 -26.05 25.62
CA HIS A 395 -17.31 -26.77 26.90
C HIS A 395 -16.86 -25.90 28.09
N LEU A 396 -15.80 -25.09 27.94
CA LEU A 396 -15.37 -24.16 28.98
C LEU A 396 -16.38 -23.03 29.22
N TYR A 397 -17.02 -22.54 28.16
CA TYR A 397 -18.07 -21.54 28.23
C TYR A 397 -19.31 -22.10 28.93
N LEU A 398 -19.75 -23.31 28.59
CA LEU A 398 -20.84 -24.01 29.27
C LEU A 398 -20.50 -24.29 30.75
N ARG A 399 -19.26 -24.73 31.04
CA ARG A 399 -18.79 -24.92 32.42
C ARG A 399 -18.77 -23.60 33.20
N ARG A 400 -18.26 -22.51 32.62
CA ARG A 400 -18.26 -21.18 33.24
C ARG A 400 -19.68 -20.68 33.50
N ASN A 401 -20.60 -20.92 32.57
CA ASN A 401 -22.00 -20.54 32.75
C ASN A 401 -22.70 -21.41 33.80
N GLN A 402 -22.38 -22.70 33.89
CA GLN A 402 -22.83 -23.58 34.97
C GLN A 402 -22.23 -23.17 36.32
N GLU A 403 -20.94 -22.80 36.36
CA GLU A 403 -20.26 -22.32 37.58
C GLU A 403 -20.83 -20.97 38.04
N ALA A 404 -21.07 -20.04 37.10
CA ALA A 404 -21.73 -18.76 37.36
C ALA A 404 -23.17 -18.96 37.89
N GLN A 405 -23.92 -19.91 37.30
CA GLN A 405 -25.27 -20.28 37.75
C GLN A 405 -25.28 -21.13 39.03
N SER A 406 -24.17 -21.76 39.42
CA SER A 406 -24.04 -22.48 40.70
C SER A 406 -23.57 -21.59 41.87
N SER A 407 -23.01 -20.41 41.57
CA SER A 407 -22.59 -19.42 42.57
C SER A 407 -23.69 -18.42 42.98
N ALA A 408 -24.79 -18.40 42.22
CA ALA A 408 -26.00 -17.68 42.58
C ALA A 408 -27.15 -18.71 42.65
N THR A 409 -27.74 -18.84 43.83
CA THR A 409 -28.94 -19.63 44.19
C THR A 409 -28.80 -21.16 44.38
N SER A 410 -29.11 -21.56 45.63
CA SER A 410 -29.49 -22.92 46.03
C SER A 410 -30.89 -23.29 45.47
N PRO A 411 -31.32 -24.57 45.58
CA PRO A 411 -32.14 -25.24 44.58
C PRO A 411 -33.63 -24.98 44.76
N THR A 412 -34.32 -24.65 43.67
CA THR A 412 -35.77 -24.84 43.59
C THR A 412 -36.22 -25.01 42.14
N SER A 413 -36.70 -26.23 41.85
CA SER A 413 -37.76 -26.59 40.89
C SER A 413 -37.46 -26.37 39.40
N GLU A 414 -37.21 -27.42 38.61
CA GLU A 414 -38.26 -28.23 37.94
C GLU A 414 -39.34 -27.31 37.34
N THR A 415 -39.58 -27.27 36.02
CA THR A 415 -40.11 -28.39 35.22
C THR A 415 -40.21 -27.99 33.74
N LEU A 416 -40.27 -29.01 32.87
CA LEU A 416 -40.97 -29.11 31.58
C LEU A 416 -40.19 -29.00 30.26
N MET A 417 -40.01 -30.20 29.71
CA MET A 417 -40.14 -30.64 28.31
C MET A 417 -38.94 -30.49 27.38
N GLU A 418 -38.64 -31.40 26.46
CA GLU A 418 -38.87 -32.83 26.21
C GLU A 418 -38.32 -33.04 24.78
N LEU A 419 -37.91 -34.27 24.42
CA LEU A 419 -37.75 -34.79 23.04
C LEU A 419 -36.45 -34.48 22.26
N ASP A 420 -35.58 -35.49 22.18
CA ASP A 420 -35.34 -36.30 20.95
C ASP A 420 -34.31 -37.40 21.30
N ARG A 421 -34.79 -38.56 21.73
CA ARG A 421 -35.10 -39.77 20.95
C ARG A 421 -33.85 -40.47 20.40
N ALA A 422 -33.56 -41.57 21.07
CA ALA A 422 -32.79 -42.69 20.55
C ALA A 422 -33.44 -43.28 19.28
N GLU A 423 -32.64 -43.49 18.23
CA GLU A 423 -32.91 -44.47 17.18
C GLU A 423 -31.64 -45.30 16.95
N GLU A 424 -31.57 -46.41 17.67
CA GLU A 424 -30.78 -47.55 17.22
C GLU A 424 -31.60 -48.79 17.57
N LYS A 425 -32.36 -49.29 16.59
CA LYS A 425 -32.98 -50.62 16.66
C LYS A 425 -33.08 -51.28 15.29
N ASP A 426 -32.55 -52.48 15.29
CA ASP A 426 -33.11 -53.69 14.69
C ASP A 426 -33.01 -53.85 13.17
N ARG A 427 -31.90 -54.54 12.81
CA ARG A 427 -31.89 -55.56 11.75
C ARG A 427 -32.92 -56.63 12.08
N VAL A 428 -33.92 -56.79 11.22
CA VAL A 428 -34.70 -58.03 11.11
C VAL A 428 -34.71 -58.43 9.63
N GLU A 429 -33.92 -59.46 9.34
CA GLU A 429 -34.12 -60.34 8.19
C GLU A 429 -35.41 -61.13 8.44
N ASN A 430 -36.27 -61.28 7.42
CA ASN A 430 -36.81 -62.57 7.02
C ASN A 430 -37.82 -62.51 5.86
N GLU A 431 -37.53 -63.38 4.90
CA GLU A 431 -38.45 -64.30 4.19
C GLU A 431 -39.35 -63.75 3.07
N GLU A 432 -38.92 -64.13 1.87
CA GLU A 432 -39.74 -64.31 0.67
C GLU A 432 -40.79 -65.41 0.92
N ASP A 433 -42.05 -65.14 0.56
CA ASP A 433 -43.03 -66.20 0.43
C ASP A 433 -43.62 -66.22 -0.97
N ARG A 434 -43.41 -67.37 -1.62
CA ARG A 434 -43.72 -67.68 -3.01
C ARG A 434 -44.89 -68.66 -3.01
N SER A 435 -46.09 -68.22 -3.39
CA SER A 435 -47.19 -69.09 -3.83
C SER A 435 -48.23 -68.20 -4.51
N GLY A 436 -48.53 -68.33 -5.80
CA GLY A 436 -49.17 -69.49 -6.40
C GLY A 436 -50.64 -69.16 -6.63
N VAL A 437 -51.09 -69.16 -7.89
CA VAL A 437 -52.43 -69.59 -8.33
C VAL A 437 -52.49 -69.45 -9.86
N VAL A 438 -52.51 -70.60 -10.50
CA VAL A 438 -52.93 -70.81 -11.88
C VAL A 438 -54.45 -70.65 -11.93
N SER A 439 -54.98 -69.82 -12.83
CA SER A 439 -56.39 -69.92 -13.25
C SER A 439 -56.62 -69.41 -14.67
N LYS A 440 -56.70 -70.40 -15.58
CA LYS A 440 -57.65 -70.53 -16.69
C LYS A 440 -58.04 -69.24 -17.44
N SER A 441 -57.41 -69.01 -18.59
CA SER A 441 -58.14 -68.56 -19.78
C SER A 441 -57.33 -68.84 -21.05
N GLN A 442 -57.23 -70.12 -21.40
CA GLN A 442 -56.77 -70.58 -22.71
C GLN A 442 -57.98 -70.75 -23.65
N VAL A 443 -58.79 -69.71 -23.85
CA VAL A 443 -59.82 -69.70 -24.91
C VAL A 443 -60.12 -68.26 -25.33
N PHE A 444 -59.16 -67.53 -25.90
CA PHE A 444 -59.40 -66.41 -26.85
C PHE A 444 -58.06 -65.89 -27.45
N SER A 445 -57.11 -66.79 -27.73
CA SER A 445 -55.92 -66.43 -28.49
C SER A 445 -56.33 -66.28 -29.95
N TYR A 446 -56.51 -65.05 -30.43
CA TYR A 446 -56.24 -64.58 -31.82
C TYR A 446 -56.76 -63.17 -32.08
N GLN A 447 -57.22 -62.42 -31.06
CA GLN A 447 -57.57 -60.99 -31.24
C GLN A 447 -57.28 -60.16 -29.98
N THR A 448 -56.04 -60.12 -29.44
CA THR A 448 -55.57 -58.96 -28.64
C THR A 448 -54.07 -58.90 -28.28
N PRO A 449 -53.10 -59.11 -29.19
CA PRO A 449 -51.71 -58.70 -28.91
C PRO A 449 -51.63 -57.20 -28.54
N GLY A 450 -52.49 -56.38 -29.13
CA GLY A 450 -52.57 -54.94 -28.85
C GLY A 450 -53.04 -54.59 -27.43
N LEU A 451 -53.98 -55.33 -26.84
CA LEU A 451 -54.50 -55.00 -25.50
C LEU A 451 -53.55 -55.46 -24.40
N GLU A 452 -52.90 -56.60 -24.55
CA GLU A 452 -51.86 -57.06 -23.61
C GLU A 452 -50.61 -56.16 -23.67
N ILE A 453 -50.21 -55.72 -24.87
CA ILE A 453 -49.13 -54.73 -25.04
C ILE A 453 -49.54 -53.39 -24.46
N LEU A 454 -50.77 -52.93 -24.69
CA LEU A 454 -51.28 -51.68 -24.14
C LEU A 454 -51.40 -51.74 -22.60
N GLN A 455 -51.81 -52.89 -22.05
CA GLN A 455 -51.85 -53.13 -20.61
C GLN A 455 -50.44 -53.16 -20.00
N CYS A 456 -49.45 -53.73 -20.71
CA CYS A 456 -48.06 -53.67 -20.28
C CYS A 456 -47.50 -52.24 -20.36
N LYS A 457 -47.78 -51.50 -21.44
CA LYS A 457 -47.40 -50.08 -21.57
C LYS A 457 -48.05 -49.22 -20.50
N TYR A 458 -49.33 -49.45 -20.20
CA TYR A 458 -50.05 -48.75 -19.14
C TYR A 458 -49.47 -49.11 -17.77
N ARG A 459 -49.11 -50.38 -17.52
CA ARG A 459 -48.46 -50.80 -16.27
C ARG A 459 -47.09 -50.14 -16.09
N VAL A 460 -46.27 -50.09 -17.14
CA VAL A 460 -44.97 -49.40 -17.13
C VAL A 460 -45.13 -47.90 -16.93
N ALA A 461 -46.08 -47.27 -17.62
CA ALA A 461 -46.38 -45.86 -17.43
C ALA A 461 -46.91 -45.56 -16.01
N VAL A 462 -47.69 -46.47 -15.42
CA VAL A 462 -48.17 -46.33 -14.04
C VAL A 462 -47.01 -46.49 -13.04
N THR A 463 -46.07 -47.41 -13.25
CA THR A 463 -44.89 -47.52 -12.38
C THR A 463 -43.99 -46.31 -12.50
N GLU A 464 -43.74 -45.81 -13.72
CA GLU A 464 -42.98 -44.57 -13.94
C GLU A 464 -43.68 -43.36 -13.29
N VAL A 465 -45.00 -43.25 -13.37
CA VAL A 465 -45.76 -42.18 -12.71
C VAL A 465 -45.69 -42.30 -11.18
N VAL A 466 -45.63 -43.51 -10.63
CA VAL A 466 -45.46 -43.74 -9.18
C VAL A 466 -44.05 -43.37 -8.75
N GLU A 467 -43.03 -43.74 -9.52
CA GLU A 467 -41.62 -43.39 -9.29
C GLU A 467 -41.42 -41.88 -9.38
N LEU A 468 -41.91 -41.23 -10.43
CA LEU A 468 -41.89 -39.76 -10.58
C LEU A 468 -42.66 -39.05 -9.47
N LYS A 469 -43.77 -39.63 -8.96
CA LYS A 469 -44.48 -39.09 -7.80
C LYS A 469 -43.68 -39.24 -6.51
N ALA A 470 -42.94 -40.33 -6.33
CA ALA A 470 -42.05 -40.53 -5.20
C ALA A 470 -40.86 -39.56 -5.26
N GLU A 471 -40.25 -39.38 -6.43
CA GLU A 471 -39.19 -38.39 -6.67
C GLU A 471 -39.69 -36.96 -6.44
N LEU A 472 -40.88 -36.60 -6.92
CA LEU A 472 -41.48 -35.29 -6.65
C LEU A 472 -41.79 -35.08 -5.17
N LYS A 473 -42.18 -36.13 -4.43
CA LYS A 473 -42.34 -36.04 -2.97
C LYS A 473 -41.00 -35.86 -2.28
N ALA A 474 -39.98 -36.64 -2.63
CA ALA A 474 -38.65 -36.52 -2.08
C ALA A 474 -38.02 -35.16 -2.40
N LEU A 475 -38.23 -34.61 -3.60
CA LEU A 475 -37.78 -33.27 -3.97
C LEU A 475 -38.56 -32.18 -3.21
N ARG A 476 -39.87 -32.35 -2.98
CA ARG A 476 -40.65 -31.44 -2.14
C ARG A 476 -40.22 -31.49 -0.68
N GLU A 477 -39.91 -32.66 -0.15
CA GLU A 477 -39.39 -32.83 1.20
C GLU A 477 -37.99 -32.22 1.34
N LYS A 478 -37.11 -32.40 0.35
CA LYS A 478 -35.80 -31.71 0.29
C LYS A 478 -35.95 -30.19 0.19
N LEU A 479 -36.93 -29.70 -0.57
CA LEU A 479 -37.19 -28.28 -0.71
C LEU A 479 -37.83 -27.69 0.55
N ALA A 480 -38.67 -28.46 1.25
CA ALA A 480 -39.17 -28.11 2.58
C ALA A 480 -38.03 -28.11 3.63
N GLN A 481 -37.11 -29.06 3.57
CA GLN A 481 -35.92 -29.11 4.42
C GLN A 481 -34.98 -27.91 4.16
N CYS A 482 -34.71 -27.56 2.89
CA CYS A 482 -33.99 -26.31 2.56
C CYS A 482 -34.77 -25.06 3.00
N GLY A 483 -36.10 -25.08 2.94
CA GLY A 483 -36.96 -23.98 3.43
C GLY A 483 -36.93 -23.83 4.96
N GLU A 484 -36.72 -24.92 5.70
CA GLU A 484 -36.59 -24.89 7.17
C GLU A 484 -35.16 -24.62 7.63
N GLU A 485 -34.13 -25.02 6.88
CA GLU A 485 -32.73 -24.65 7.11
C GLU A 485 -32.49 -23.16 6.86
N THR A 486 -33.07 -22.57 5.82
CA THR A 486 -32.99 -21.13 5.57
C THR A 486 -33.64 -20.31 6.71
N VAL A 487 -34.76 -20.74 7.28
CA VAL A 487 -35.39 -20.01 8.42
C VAL A 487 -34.61 -20.19 9.74
N LYS A 488 -33.76 -21.21 9.88
CA LYS A 488 -32.93 -21.45 11.08
C LYS A 488 -31.49 -20.94 10.97
N GLU A 489 -30.94 -20.79 9.76
CA GLU A 489 -29.61 -20.19 9.51
C GLU A 489 -29.67 -18.65 9.39
N GLU A 490 -30.80 -18.08 8.96
CA GLU A 490 -31.05 -16.63 8.94
C GLU A 490 -30.74 -15.89 10.25
N PRO A 491 -31.10 -16.34 11.48
CA PRO A 491 -30.72 -15.61 12.68
C PRO A 491 -29.20 -15.55 12.92
N GLY A 492 -28.43 -16.54 12.45
CA GLY A 492 -26.98 -16.60 12.59
C GLY A 492 -26.26 -15.72 11.56
N GLU A 493 -26.66 -15.81 10.29
CA GLU A 493 -26.14 -14.96 9.23
C GLU A 493 -26.57 -13.50 9.42
N HIS A 494 -27.81 -13.26 9.85
CA HIS A 494 -28.30 -11.92 10.14
C HIS A 494 -27.62 -11.32 11.38
N THR A 495 -27.32 -12.10 12.43
CA THR A 495 -26.51 -11.58 13.56
C THR A 495 -25.06 -11.32 13.16
N GLN A 496 -24.48 -12.11 12.26
CA GLN A 496 -23.14 -11.86 11.72
C GLN A 496 -23.11 -10.63 10.81
N LEU A 497 -24.07 -10.47 9.91
CA LEU A 497 -24.26 -9.28 9.08
C LEU A 497 -24.46 -8.04 9.94
N GLN A 498 -25.32 -8.11 10.96
CA GLN A 498 -25.53 -6.99 11.88
C GLN A 498 -24.29 -6.69 12.72
N LYS A 499 -23.43 -7.67 12.99
CA LYS A 499 -22.13 -7.45 13.66
C LYS A 499 -21.13 -6.78 12.72
N LEU A 500 -21.07 -7.22 11.46
CA LEU A 500 -20.24 -6.59 10.43
C LEU A 500 -20.72 -5.17 10.13
N GLU A 501 -22.01 -4.91 10.04
CA GLU A 501 -22.59 -3.57 9.90
C GLU A 501 -22.20 -2.67 11.06
N ARG A 502 -22.32 -3.14 12.31
CA ARG A 502 -21.85 -2.37 13.48
C ARG A 502 -20.34 -2.09 13.42
N GLN A 503 -19.54 -3.05 12.95
CA GLN A 503 -18.10 -2.86 12.77
C GLN A 503 -17.80 -1.83 11.67
N VAL A 504 -18.48 -1.90 10.53
CA VAL A 504 -18.36 -0.91 9.44
C VAL A 504 -18.73 0.48 9.95
N VAL A 505 -19.86 0.64 10.65
CA VAL A 505 -20.27 1.93 11.22
C VAL A 505 -19.24 2.45 12.24
N SER A 506 -18.66 1.55 13.06
CA SER A 506 -17.62 1.95 14.01
C SER A 506 -16.33 2.39 13.32
N LEU A 507 -15.92 1.71 12.24
CA LEU A 507 -14.75 2.07 11.44
C LEU A 507 -14.98 3.37 10.68
N GLU A 508 -16.17 3.57 10.11
CA GLU A 508 -16.54 4.84 9.47
C GLU A 508 -16.49 6.02 10.44
N LYS A 509 -16.91 5.81 11.69
CA LYS A 509 -16.82 6.83 12.75
C LYS A 509 -15.36 7.17 13.07
N VAL A 510 -14.50 6.15 13.22
CA VAL A 510 -13.07 6.34 13.45
C VAL A 510 -12.41 7.04 12.26
N CYS A 511 -12.72 6.65 11.02
CA CYS A 511 -12.17 7.31 9.83
C CYS A 511 -12.60 8.79 9.73
N LYS A 512 -13.83 9.12 10.12
CA LYS A 512 -14.30 10.52 10.19
C LYS A 512 -13.56 11.31 11.27
N GLU A 513 -13.38 10.72 12.45
CA GLU A 513 -12.62 11.33 13.54
C GLU A 513 -11.14 11.55 13.16
N GLU A 514 -10.51 10.59 12.48
CA GLU A 514 -9.16 10.72 11.93
C GLU A 514 -9.08 11.81 10.85
N GLN A 515 -10.06 11.89 9.94
CA GLN A 515 -10.13 12.96 8.94
C GLN A 515 -10.28 14.35 9.57
N GLU A 516 -11.12 14.50 10.59
CA GLU A 516 -11.25 15.76 11.34
C GLU A 516 -9.93 16.10 12.07
N MET A 517 -9.26 15.11 12.67
CA MET A 517 -7.97 15.30 13.31
C MET A 517 -6.90 15.76 12.32
N ILE A 518 -6.84 15.15 11.13
CA ILE A 518 -5.93 15.56 10.05
C ILE A 518 -6.23 16.99 9.62
N SER A 519 -7.51 17.35 9.43
CA SER A 519 -7.90 18.71 9.04
C SER A 519 -7.50 19.73 10.11
N ASN A 520 -7.65 19.40 11.40
CA ASN A 520 -7.23 20.28 12.50
C ASN A 520 -5.71 20.44 12.53
N LEU A 521 -4.94 19.36 12.38
CA LEU A 521 -3.49 19.41 12.32
C LEU A 521 -2.97 20.20 11.11
N GLN A 522 -3.67 20.13 9.97
CA GLN A 522 -3.37 20.96 8.79
C GLN A 522 -3.58 22.44 9.08
N LEU A 523 -4.70 22.81 9.74
CA LEU A 523 -4.96 24.19 10.14
C LEU A 523 -3.92 24.71 11.15
N GLU A 524 -3.54 23.88 12.13
CA GLU A 524 -2.47 24.23 13.09
C GLU A 524 -1.12 24.42 12.39
N LEU A 525 -0.79 23.58 11.41
CA LEU A 525 0.42 23.70 10.62
C LEU A 525 0.43 24.99 9.79
N GLU A 526 -0.67 25.33 9.13
CA GLU A 526 -0.82 26.58 8.38
C GLU A 526 -0.69 27.80 9.30
N ALA A 527 -1.29 27.77 10.49
CA ALA A 527 -1.15 28.82 11.49
C ALA A 527 0.29 28.95 12.02
N ALA A 528 0.99 27.84 12.24
CA ALA A 528 2.40 27.86 12.63
C ALA A 528 3.30 28.40 11.50
N GLN A 529 2.99 28.06 10.24
CA GLN A 529 3.70 28.59 9.07
C GLN A 529 3.48 30.09 8.91
N SER A 530 2.25 30.58 9.07
CA SER A 530 1.96 32.01 9.00
C SER A 530 2.69 32.77 10.13
N ALA A 531 2.63 32.29 11.37
CA ALA A 531 3.36 32.88 12.50
C ALA A 531 4.90 32.87 12.29
N SER A 532 5.45 31.81 11.70
CA SER A 532 6.87 31.73 11.32
C SER A 532 7.22 32.76 10.24
N SER A 533 6.34 32.93 9.25
CA SER A 533 6.51 33.92 8.18
C SER A 533 6.46 35.35 8.70
N GLU A 534 5.55 35.64 9.63
CA GLU A 534 5.44 36.93 10.32
C GLU A 534 6.68 37.21 11.18
N SER A 535 7.13 36.22 11.95
CA SER A 535 8.35 36.32 12.76
C SER A 535 9.59 36.57 11.89
N ARG A 536 9.68 35.90 10.73
CA ARG A 536 10.74 36.15 9.73
C ARG A 536 10.64 37.55 9.13
N GLY A 537 9.42 38.03 8.87
CA GLY A 537 9.18 39.41 8.43
C GLY A 537 9.65 40.44 9.46
N ALA A 538 9.29 40.26 10.73
CA ALA A 538 9.72 41.11 11.83
C ALA A 538 11.24 41.09 12.04
N LEU A 539 11.88 39.92 11.93
CA LEU A 539 13.34 39.80 11.98
C LEU A 539 14.02 40.58 10.84
N ASN A 540 13.49 40.46 9.61
CA ASN A 540 14.03 41.20 8.47
C ASN A 540 13.88 42.72 8.67
N ALA A 541 12.75 43.18 9.21
CA ALA A 541 12.53 44.58 9.55
C ALA A 541 13.54 45.08 10.62
N ALA A 542 13.72 44.32 11.71
CA ALA A 542 14.72 44.64 12.73
C ALA A 542 16.16 44.62 12.19
N GLN A 543 16.46 43.71 11.26
CA GLN A 543 17.76 43.67 10.57
C GLN A 543 17.96 44.92 9.70
N ASP A 544 16.92 45.38 9.02
CA ASP A 544 16.97 46.61 8.22
C ASP A 544 17.15 47.84 9.10
N GLU A 545 16.45 47.93 10.22
CA GLU A 545 16.63 48.99 11.23
C GLU A 545 18.05 48.99 11.82
N LEU A 546 18.64 47.81 12.06
CA LEU A 546 20.02 47.70 12.54
C LEU A 546 21.01 48.20 11.47
N VAL A 547 20.75 47.92 10.19
CA VAL A 547 21.56 48.44 9.08
C VAL A 547 21.43 49.96 9.02
N THR A 548 20.23 50.55 9.14
CA THR A 548 20.06 52.00 9.14
C THR A 548 20.76 52.66 10.34
N LEU A 549 20.63 52.10 11.55
CA LEU A 549 21.34 52.58 12.74
C LEU A 549 22.86 52.49 12.57
N SER A 550 23.36 51.43 11.94
CA SER A 550 24.79 51.28 11.64
C SER A 550 25.29 52.35 10.66
N GLU A 551 24.45 52.79 9.73
CA GLU A 551 24.76 53.87 8.79
C GLU A 551 24.74 55.25 9.46
N GLU A 552 23.76 55.51 10.30
CA GLU A 552 23.69 56.73 11.12
C GLU A 552 24.89 56.83 12.06
N LEU A 553 25.29 55.71 12.68
CA LEU A 553 26.46 55.66 13.55
C LEU A 553 27.77 55.91 12.77
N ALA A 554 27.88 55.36 11.55
CA ALA A 554 29.01 55.62 10.67
C ALA A 554 29.07 57.10 10.22
N GLN A 555 27.91 57.72 9.95
CA GLN A 555 27.81 59.14 9.62
C GLN A 555 28.19 60.02 10.82
N LEU A 556 27.71 59.68 12.02
CA LEU A 556 28.06 60.39 13.26
C LEU A 556 29.56 60.28 13.56
N TYR A 557 30.13 59.09 13.43
CA TYR A 557 31.57 58.87 13.57
C TYR A 557 32.37 59.72 12.59
N HIS A 558 31.96 59.74 11.31
CA HIS A 558 32.58 60.61 10.31
C HIS A 558 32.50 62.09 10.68
N HIS A 559 31.35 62.55 11.17
CA HIS A 559 31.15 63.94 11.54
C HIS A 559 32.00 64.35 12.76
N VAL A 560 32.08 63.50 13.79
CA VAL A 560 32.94 63.74 14.97
C VAL A 560 34.42 63.79 14.58
N CYS A 561 34.87 62.86 13.72
CA CYS A 561 36.25 62.90 13.20
C CYS A 561 36.53 64.21 12.43
N LEU A 562 35.59 64.66 11.59
CA LEU A 562 35.71 65.95 10.89
C LEU A 562 35.79 67.14 11.86
N CYS A 563 34.93 67.18 12.90
CA CYS A 563 34.96 68.24 13.91
C CYS A 563 36.25 68.26 14.73
N ASN A 564 36.90 67.11 14.91
CA ASN A 564 38.17 66.98 15.64
C ASN A 564 39.41 67.10 14.75
N ASN A 565 39.26 67.36 13.43
CA ASN A 565 40.34 67.36 12.43
C ASN A 565 41.11 66.02 12.33
N GLU A 566 40.46 64.90 12.65
CA GLU A 566 41.02 63.56 12.52
C GLU A 566 40.49 62.87 11.26
N THR A 567 41.32 62.06 10.59
CA THR A 567 40.84 61.23 9.48
C THR A 567 40.17 59.96 10.02
N PRO A 568 38.89 59.72 9.73
CA PRO A 568 38.20 58.54 10.25
C PRO A 568 38.84 57.25 9.75
N ASN A 569 38.96 56.27 10.65
CA ASN A 569 39.64 55.01 10.34
C ASN A 569 38.84 54.19 9.32
N ARG A 570 39.45 53.92 8.16
CA ARG A 570 38.82 53.22 7.02
C ARG A 570 38.32 51.81 7.39
N VAL A 571 39.05 51.12 8.28
CA VAL A 571 38.66 49.79 8.78
C VAL A 571 37.33 49.87 9.55
N MET A 572 37.15 50.89 10.40
CA MET A 572 35.91 51.08 11.16
C MET A 572 34.72 51.38 10.25
N LEU A 573 34.91 52.20 9.22
CA LEU A 573 33.86 52.50 8.24
C LEU A 573 33.51 51.30 7.36
N ASP A 574 34.50 50.47 7.01
CA ASP A 574 34.27 49.24 6.27
C ASP A 574 33.47 48.23 7.10
N TYR A 575 33.68 48.13 8.43
CA TYR A 575 32.84 47.32 9.33
C TYR A 575 31.36 47.73 9.30
N TYR A 576 31.06 49.03 9.34
CA TYR A 576 29.68 49.52 9.22
C TYR A 576 29.09 49.30 7.83
N ARG A 577 29.90 49.43 6.77
CA ARG A 577 29.46 49.22 5.39
C ARG A 577 29.24 47.73 5.05
N GLN A 578 29.95 46.84 5.73
CA GLN A 578 29.87 45.38 5.52
C GLN A 578 28.60 44.76 6.13
N GLY A 579 27.87 45.48 6.99
CA GLY A 579 26.52 45.11 7.44
C GLY A 579 25.52 44.90 6.30
N ARG A 580 25.68 45.62 5.18
CA ARG A 580 24.87 45.41 3.95
C ARG A 580 25.09 44.04 3.28
N GLY A 581 26.25 43.41 3.51
CA GLY A 581 26.58 42.10 2.92
C GLY A 581 25.82 40.91 3.52
N LEU A 582 25.19 41.08 4.69
CA LEU A 582 24.43 40.01 5.35
C LEU A 582 23.10 39.69 4.65
N ARG A 583 22.51 40.62 3.88
CA ARG A 583 21.30 40.36 3.07
C ARG A 583 21.54 39.29 1.99
N GLY A 584 22.70 39.29 1.35
CA GLY A 584 23.03 38.32 0.29
C GLY A 584 23.32 36.91 0.81
N HIS A 585 23.86 36.80 2.02
CA HIS A 585 24.14 35.50 2.65
C HIS A 585 22.85 34.81 3.13
N SER A 586 21.86 35.57 3.60
CA SER A 586 20.54 35.04 4.00
C SER A 586 19.77 34.46 2.80
N ALA A 587 19.73 35.19 1.68
CA ALA A 587 19.07 34.73 0.44
C ALA A 587 19.78 33.51 -0.17
N SER A 588 21.12 33.46 -0.11
CA SER A 588 21.89 32.30 -0.56
C SER A 588 21.69 31.08 0.33
N LEU A 589 21.49 31.26 1.65
CA LEU A 589 21.19 30.17 2.58
C LEU A 589 19.76 29.64 2.41
N THR A 590 18.79 30.50 2.09
CA THR A 590 17.40 30.08 1.81
C THR A 590 17.28 29.36 0.47
N ALA A 591 18.02 29.77 -0.56
CA ALA A 591 18.10 29.03 -1.83
C ALA A 591 18.74 27.64 -1.65
N MET A 592 19.75 27.52 -0.79
CA MET A 592 20.42 26.24 -0.46
C MET A 592 19.58 25.32 0.44
N LEU A 593 18.56 25.84 1.13
CA LEU A 593 17.61 25.07 1.94
C LEU A 593 16.44 24.50 1.12
N SER A 594 16.16 25.08 -0.04
CA SER A 594 15.05 24.67 -0.92
C SER A 594 15.43 23.54 -1.89
N ASP A 595 16.72 23.30 -2.12
CA ASP A 595 17.22 22.18 -2.94
C ASP A 595 17.78 21.06 -2.04
N ASN A 596 17.24 19.86 -2.19
CA ASN A 596 17.31 18.77 -1.23
C ASN A 596 18.73 18.22 -0.91
N SER A 597 18.86 17.76 0.34
CA SER A 597 19.81 16.74 0.84
C SER A 597 21.29 17.13 1.04
N LYS A 598 21.56 17.92 2.09
CA LYS A 598 22.65 17.76 3.09
C LYS A 598 22.81 19.08 3.82
N VAL A 599 22.46 19.08 5.11
CA VAL A 599 22.70 20.21 6.01
C VAL A 599 24.21 20.38 6.21
N LEU A 600 24.86 21.24 5.43
CA LEU A 600 26.22 21.69 5.72
C LEU A 600 26.14 22.78 6.79
N LEU A 601 26.17 22.35 8.05
CA LEU A 601 26.38 23.24 9.19
C LEU A 601 27.70 24.01 8.98
N THR A 602 27.69 25.31 9.29
CA THR A 602 28.91 26.12 9.28
C THR A 602 30.01 25.45 10.12
N PRO A 603 31.30 25.54 9.75
CA PRO A 603 32.40 24.83 10.43
C PRO A 603 32.47 25.07 11.95
N ARG A 604 31.96 26.21 12.43
CA ARG A 604 31.87 26.54 13.86
C ARG A 604 30.76 25.77 14.58
N LEU A 605 29.62 25.54 13.93
CA LEU A 605 28.49 24.81 14.49
C LEU A 605 28.71 23.29 14.39
N ALA A 606 29.35 22.82 13.30
CA ALA A 606 29.81 21.44 13.17
C ALA A 606 30.84 21.08 14.26
N ARG A 607 31.77 21.98 14.59
CA ARG A 607 32.74 21.77 15.67
C ARG A 607 32.10 21.77 17.06
N ARG A 608 31.08 22.60 17.29
CA ARG A 608 30.30 22.59 18.55
C ARG A 608 29.47 21.32 18.71
N MET A 609 28.83 20.85 17.64
CA MET A 609 28.06 19.61 17.67
C MET A 609 28.97 18.38 17.84
N ALA A 610 30.14 18.36 17.17
CA ALA A 610 31.14 17.31 17.34
C ALA A 610 31.72 17.26 18.77
N SER A 611 31.89 18.41 19.43
CA SER A 611 32.31 18.43 20.85
C SER A 611 31.22 17.94 21.82
N VAL A 612 29.94 18.06 21.44
CA VAL A 612 28.81 17.57 22.25
C VAL A 612 28.60 16.07 22.06
N THR A 613 28.79 15.54 20.84
CA THR A 613 28.70 14.09 20.59
C THR A 613 29.94 13.31 21.05
N SER A 614 31.10 13.95 21.18
CA SER A 614 32.30 13.32 21.77
C SER A 614 32.21 13.20 23.30
N ALA A 615 31.29 13.92 23.94
CA ALA A 615 31.07 13.89 25.39
C ALA A 615 30.04 12.82 25.83
N SER A 616 29.40 12.11 24.90
CA SER A 616 28.32 11.15 25.20
C SER A 616 28.73 9.67 25.09
N SER A 617 30.04 9.36 24.98
CA SER A 617 30.51 7.96 24.88
C SER A 617 31.73 7.67 25.78
N SER A 618 31.58 7.79 27.10
CA SER A 618 32.17 6.86 28.08
C SER A 618 31.58 7.11 29.48
N PRO A 619 31.28 6.05 30.26
CA PRO A 619 30.83 6.18 31.65
C PRO A 619 32.04 6.29 32.60
N GLY A 620 32.08 7.32 33.46
CA GLY A 620 33.11 7.40 34.50
C GLY A 620 33.18 8.75 35.21
N GLU A 621 32.65 8.78 36.43
CA GLU A 621 33.06 9.59 37.59
C GLU A 621 33.16 11.13 37.45
N SER A 622 32.18 11.78 38.08
CA SER A 622 32.36 12.83 39.10
C SER A 622 33.43 13.91 38.87
N ARG A 623 32.97 15.16 38.68
CA ARG A 623 33.23 16.26 39.63
C ARG A 623 32.52 17.54 39.20
N SER A 624 31.68 18.03 40.10
CA SER A 624 31.24 19.41 40.20
C SER A 624 32.45 20.35 40.32
N SER A 625 32.40 21.49 39.62
CA SER A 625 33.20 22.68 39.93
C SER A 625 32.51 23.91 39.34
N SER A 626 31.68 24.53 40.16
CA SER A 626 31.37 25.96 40.13
C SER A 626 32.66 26.77 40.33
N GLU A 627 32.92 27.78 39.51
CA GLU A 627 33.42 29.08 40.02
C GLU A 627 33.49 30.16 38.93
N SER A 628 32.82 31.27 39.21
CA SER A 628 33.10 32.60 38.65
C SER A 628 34.23 33.25 39.47
N PRO A 629 35.00 34.18 38.89
CA PRO A 629 36.21 34.70 39.52
C PRO A 629 35.91 35.90 40.43
N SER A 630 36.35 35.85 41.67
CA SER A 630 36.45 37.02 42.55
C SER A 630 37.88 37.22 43.01
N LYS A 631 38.34 38.47 42.91
CA LYS A 631 39.71 38.95 43.14
C LYS A 631 40.05 39.16 44.62
N GLU A 632 41.33 38.90 44.93
CA GLU A 632 42.22 39.53 45.93
C GLU A 632 42.04 39.22 47.45
N PRO A 633 43.08 39.39 48.29
CA PRO A 633 44.37 38.67 48.30
C PRO A 633 44.71 38.10 49.71
N LEU A 634 45.59 37.10 49.81
CA LEU A 634 46.11 36.60 51.10
C LEU A 634 47.62 36.86 51.25
N SER A 635 47.95 37.56 52.32
CA SER A 635 49.28 37.75 52.89
C SER A 635 49.73 36.55 53.74
N LYS A 636 50.94 36.08 53.43
CA LYS A 636 52.01 35.47 54.26
C LYS A 636 51.70 34.90 55.66
N GLU A 637 52.17 33.67 55.89
CA GLU A 637 53.16 33.20 56.91
C GLU A 637 52.90 31.71 57.24
N VAL A 638 53.81 30.78 56.93
CA VAL A 638 55.02 30.34 57.68
C VAL A 638 54.69 29.47 58.92
N GLN A 639 54.91 28.15 58.80
CA GLN A 639 55.62 27.23 59.74
C GLN A 639 55.20 25.77 59.45
N LYS A 640 56.14 24.86 59.09
CA LYS A 640 56.88 23.94 60.00
C LYS A 640 55.92 23.01 60.76
N THR A 641 56.02 21.68 60.77
CA THR A 641 57.19 20.79 60.92
C THR A 641 56.70 19.34 60.89
N GLU A 642 57.58 18.41 60.47
CA GLU A 642 57.70 17.01 60.96
C GLU A 642 56.53 16.03 60.67
N LYS A 643 56.69 14.75 60.36
CA LYS A 643 57.78 13.78 60.58
C LYS A 643 57.58 12.56 59.67
N GLU A 644 58.69 11.96 59.30
CA GLU A 644 59.00 10.54 59.02
C GLU A 644 57.91 9.46 59.21
N MET A 645 57.77 8.53 58.25
CA MET A 645 58.40 7.19 58.30
C MET A 645 57.63 6.12 57.48
N ASN A 646 58.34 5.52 56.52
CA ASN A 646 58.30 4.12 56.04
C ASN A 646 56.98 3.31 56.02
N LYS A 647 56.55 2.88 54.83
CA LYS A 647 56.67 1.47 54.38
C LYS A 647 56.18 1.27 52.95
N GLU A 648 57.06 0.74 52.11
CA GLU A 648 56.72 -0.01 50.90
C GLU A 648 55.90 -1.26 51.26
N VAL A 649 54.83 -1.56 50.50
CA VAL A 649 54.48 -2.91 49.99
C VAL A 649 53.56 -2.77 48.76
N LEU A 650 54.00 -3.34 47.65
CA LEU A 650 53.32 -3.87 46.44
C LEU A 650 51.85 -3.54 46.10
N GLN A 651 51.66 -3.13 44.82
CA GLN A 651 50.78 -3.71 43.76
C GLN A 651 49.73 -4.75 44.22
N VAL A 652 48.43 -4.77 43.88
CA VAL A 652 47.62 -4.50 42.64
C VAL A 652 46.17 -4.88 43.03
N PRO A 653 45.08 -4.57 42.28
CA PRO A 653 44.96 -3.81 41.03
C PRO A 653 44.37 -2.40 41.19
#